data_AF-A0A970WCD2-F1
#
_entry.id   AF-A0A970WCD2-F1
#
_cell.length_a   1.000
_cell.length_b   1.000
_cell.length_c   1.000
_cell.angle_alpha   90.00
_cell.angle_beta   90.00
_cell.angle_gamma   90.00
#
_symmetry.space_group_name_H-M   'P 1'
#
loop_
_entity.id
_entity.type
_entity.pdbx_description
1 polymer ?
#
loop_
_entity_poly.entity_id
_entity_poly.type
_entity_poly.pdbx_seq_one_letter_code
_entity_poly.pdbx_strand_id
1 'polypeptide(L)'
;MRRSVVGRIVLLALLLVLSATARAADRDGDAISDQHEAALGTDPGRPDGLQVVIDDGLESETNRAKPSYDGTKDVLTVEFGHVAEDRCLWRWTVAEPARPEDTVFHLYVDADADESTGRKSSPGAPNHGTDYMVTVAGGSPRITAYTADGSSTSGPPLTYVVHGNQVLLSCDIDLARDASGIRFGLYMLCHTSTGSGDSPRMSDSSSKIDVRGMPIRTGKKILRPLDHKSNYRVDATFGTETLQRALADERNIVVPYNQLELDGYEIDQFATRKWPYVAMNAPGAVARTKVPKAGRYHVGFIMYDDAADERVVISVGDKIRGVAVARLGTRRTWLYWLHDAVDFAGGETVELKAAGSGGKHGIAYVIFLADPPEPRALPLEVENMIAKVNPEQPGRVTLSWTTSWPCLTRLKWNAMGKEPQDVEQGPPCLIHRVVLEGLDAGTTYTARAIGEGPEGESFAGEPTEFLTACPEPPCETTVVAIPLVVDNPYPIAAESWPICGGVPIPQGQLGDAGMVRLVAGGTDIPLQVQTVARWPDGSVKWLLLNFAADVPAKSKSEYRLEYGRAVKRAAVSQPLMVVESDKGLQIDTGKLRFSVDAGGNINHSGVYQTVAEDTEGNVYRTAGGKAEITVEERGPIRAVVKTVAPLIDKDGDELFLIEKRIEAYRNAAFLRVHHTLVVDGPDRFTTIRRLNYQVPVGKQTASWRAAVAGERELELDPASSIRQQTDQRLLVPAAGGEKVEDARLVGSLIPPNDNSCAVAVRDAWQNYPKGFSFDDQGLNIELCPPFKKGYYDQFPFEKEGHHLYYYLLDGCYKLKQGVAKTHDLLLCFEPGEKREPTCRLFQEPLLLTVPPKWICDSRVFYSVAPRDTESFPLYEQAIDKNLDGYVQYRERQHDFGLLNYGDWYGERGTNWGNVEYDTQYAFFLEYIRSGDPRAFYLGCQTELHNRDVDTIHWNEDPNRLGGVYVHQMCHVGNYYDKPVEGSLGFPSGGFSVSHAWTEGHFAHYFLTGDRRSLETGRAVADYFIRAELGRPYDFSSTRTPGWHLIMLCSAYHSTSDPYYLNAARVVVETVLELQDKLPRPLPEHQLGDRKPYQEGGWVRAMVPGHCNCEVRHQGNAGFMIAVLLSGMKYYHDVTGDERVKESIIRGAHYLLDETYSDEAMGFRYTSCPAGSYRTGTTPLMAEGIARAYLWTKDDRFRRVLTEALPRGAGGSSYGKGFSMYYRMAPRVLADLKEAGIELKQEP
;
A
#
# COMPACT_ATOMS: atom_id res chain seq x y z
N MET A 1 -11.50 -7.92 29.68
CA MET A 1 -11.82 -8.32 31.06
C MET A 1 -10.75 -7.79 31.99
N ARG A 2 -11.11 -6.84 32.86
CA ARG A 2 -10.32 -6.42 34.03
C ARG A 2 -10.62 -7.39 35.17
N ARG A 3 -9.59 -8.01 35.76
CA ARG A 3 -9.45 -8.44 37.19
C ARG A 3 -8.40 -9.54 37.32
N SER A 4 -7.29 -9.21 38.00
CA SER A 4 -6.70 -9.95 39.14
C SER A 4 -5.18 -9.81 39.17
N VAL A 5 -4.71 -8.60 39.47
CA VAL A 5 -3.45 -8.40 40.20
C VAL A 5 -3.82 -8.43 41.67
N VAL A 6 -3.21 -9.34 42.42
CA VAL A 6 -2.99 -9.40 43.88
C VAL A 6 -2.91 -10.88 44.25
N GLY A 7 -1.71 -11.36 44.55
CA GLY A 7 -1.49 -12.67 45.17
C GLY A 7 -0.37 -13.48 44.54
N ARG A 8 0.89 -13.08 44.79
CA ARG A 8 2.07 -13.95 44.98
C ARG A 8 3.33 -13.11 45.24
N ILE A 9 3.26 -12.33 46.31
CA ILE A 9 4.42 -11.99 47.13
C ILE A 9 4.29 -12.93 48.34
N VAL A 10 5.40 -13.51 48.81
CA VAL A 10 5.50 -14.55 49.87
C VAL A 10 5.45 -16.00 49.36
N LEU A 11 6.51 -16.44 48.66
CA LEU A 11 7.20 -17.72 48.93
C LEU A 11 8.55 -17.79 48.18
N LEU A 12 9.45 -16.82 48.41
CA LEU A 12 10.84 -16.88 47.95
C LEU A 12 11.77 -16.36 49.06
N ALA A 13 11.53 -16.87 50.26
CA ALA A 13 12.35 -16.61 51.44
C ALA A 13 12.36 -17.89 52.28
N LEU A 14 13.13 -18.90 51.85
CA LEU A 14 13.74 -19.95 52.68
C LEU A 14 14.36 -21.04 51.78
N LEU A 15 15.53 -20.73 51.20
CA LEU A 15 16.63 -21.66 50.87
C LEU A 15 17.81 -20.84 50.34
N LEU A 16 18.33 -19.97 51.20
CA LEU A 16 19.57 -19.21 51.01
C LEU A 16 20.27 -19.13 52.38
N VAL A 17 20.65 -20.29 52.93
CA VAL A 17 21.61 -20.38 54.02
C VAL A 17 22.51 -21.59 53.76
N LEU A 18 23.67 -21.27 53.18
CA LEU A 18 24.92 -22.04 52.99
C LEU A 18 25.43 -21.99 51.54
N SER A 19 25.61 -20.79 51.02
CA SER A 19 26.70 -20.50 50.09
C SER A 19 27.65 -19.57 50.83
N ALA A 20 28.78 -20.10 51.25
CA ALA A 20 29.92 -19.28 51.67
C ALA A 20 30.15 -18.20 50.61
N THR A 21 30.41 -16.97 51.03
CA THR A 21 30.79 -15.86 50.15
C THR A 21 32.09 -16.22 49.44
N ALA A 22 31.98 -16.91 48.30
CA ALA A 22 33.02 -16.90 47.29
C ALA A 22 33.11 -15.45 46.82
N ARG A 23 34.14 -14.75 47.29
CA ARG A 23 34.52 -13.44 46.77
C ARG A 23 34.64 -13.60 45.25
N ALA A 24 33.91 -12.80 44.46
CA ALA A 24 34.06 -12.84 43.02
C ALA A 24 35.55 -12.68 42.69
N ALA A 25 36.08 -13.52 41.80
CA ALA A 25 37.47 -13.39 41.38
C ALA A 25 37.66 -12.00 40.76
N ASP A 26 38.73 -11.33 41.18
CA ASP A 26 39.26 -10.07 40.64
C ASP A 26 40.76 -10.34 40.59
N ARG A 27 41.22 -10.83 39.44
CA ARG A 27 42.55 -11.41 39.29
C ARG A 27 43.62 -10.33 39.14
N ASP A 28 43.27 -9.16 38.64
CA ASP A 28 44.21 -8.07 38.40
C ASP A 28 44.18 -6.99 39.48
N GLY A 29 43.16 -7.01 40.35
CA GLY A 29 43.05 -6.22 41.57
C GLY A 29 42.55 -4.80 41.33
N ASP A 30 41.86 -4.52 40.23
CA ASP A 30 41.39 -3.18 39.87
C ASP A 30 39.98 -2.84 40.42
N ALA A 31 39.43 -3.75 41.23
CA ALA A 31 38.10 -3.71 41.83
C ALA A 31 36.94 -3.92 40.86
N ILE A 32 37.21 -4.46 39.66
CA ILE A 32 36.21 -5.00 38.74
C ILE A 32 36.33 -6.53 38.81
N SER A 33 35.21 -7.23 39.03
CA SER A 33 35.27 -8.70 39.05
C SER A 33 35.50 -9.28 37.65
N ASP A 34 36.21 -10.41 37.53
CA ASP A 34 36.44 -11.14 36.28
C ASP A 34 35.13 -11.35 35.46
N GLN A 35 33.99 -11.53 36.14
CA GLN A 35 32.67 -11.68 35.50
C GLN A 35 32.19 -10.36 34.85
N HIS A 36 32.40 -9.23 35.52
CA HIS A 36 32.09 -7.91 35.01
C HIS A 36 33.03 -7.53 33.87
N GLU A 37 34.32 -7.85 33.98
CA GLU A 37 35.30 -7.62 32.91
C GLU A 37 34.95 -8.40 31.64
N ALA A 38 34.56 -9.67 31.79
CA ALA A 38 34.08 -10.47 30.68
C ALA A 38 32.83 -9.86 29.99
N ALA A 39 31.92 -9.24 30.76
CA ALA A 39 30.77 -8.54 30.20
C ALA A 39 31.15 -7.22 29.54
N LEU A 40 32.08 -6.46 30.14
CA LEU A 40 32.56 -5.16 29.65
C LEU A 40 33.55 -5.30 28.48
N GLY A 41 34.07 -6.50 28.22
CA GLY A 41 35.08 -6.74 27.19
C GLY A 41 36.46 -6.20 27.57
N THR A 42 36.81 -6.29 28.85
CA THR A 42 38.12 -5.94 29.43
C THR A 42 38.89 -7.21 29.85
N ASP A 43 40.21 -7.09 30.06
CA ASP A 43 41.10 -8.24 30.24
C ASP A 43 41.30 -8.56 31.72
N PRO A 44 40.76 -9.70 32.23
CA PRO A 44 40.85 -10.05 33.65
C PRO A 44 42.25 -10.38 34.16
N GLY A 45 43.26 -10.31 33.31
CA GLY A 45 44.66 -10.39 33.72
C GLY A 45 45.35 -9.03 33.84
N ARG A 46 44.68 -7.91 33.55
CA ARG A 46 45.34 -6.62 33.31
C ARG A 46 44.47 -5.42 33.75
N PRO A 47 44.86 -4.68 34.82
CA PRO A 47 44.03 -3.60 35.41
C PRO A 47 43.63 -2.56 34.37
N ASP A 48 42.38 -2.08 34.32
CA ASP A 48 41.87 -1.21 33.24
C ASP A 48 42.41 0.24 33.27
N GLY A 49 42.98 0.67 34.40
CA GLY A 49 43.69 1.96 34.53
C GLY A 49 42.79 3.19 34.43
N LEU A 50 41.59 3.08 35.03
CA LEU A 50 40.63 4.17 35.21
C LEU A 50 41.26 5.38 35.92
N GLN A 51 41.01 6.59 35.42
CA GLN A 51 41.40 7.86 36.02
C GLN A 51 40.17 8.75 36.23
N VAL A 52 40.10 9.45 37.36
CA VAL A 52 39.01 10.40 37.64
C VAL A 52 39.08 11.54 36.64
N VAL A 53 38.02 11.73 35.87
CA VAL A 53 37.87 12.85 34.91
C VAL A 53 36.85 13.88 35.40
N ILE A 54 35.86 13.47 36.19
CA ILE A 54 34.95 14.36 36.92
C ILE A 54 34.99 13.94 38.40
N ASP A 55 35.19 14.91 39.28
CA ASP A 55 35.12 14.77 40.75
C ASP A 55 34.15 15.85 41.25
N ASP A 56 32.89 15.47 41.44
CA ASP A 56 31.82 16.38 41.89
C ASP A 56 31.70 16.36 43.43
N GLY A 57 32.15 15.26 44.04
CA GLY A 57 32.00 15.02 45.47
C GLY A 57 30.54 14.79 45.87
N LEU A 58 30.28 14.77 47.17
CA LEU A 58 28.95 14.56 47.70
C LEU A 58 28.16 15.87 47.70
N GLU A 59 26.89 15.82 47.31
CA GLU A 59 26.01 16.99 47.35
C GLU A 59 26.00 17.72 48.70
N SER A 60 25.79 19.03 48.64
CA SER A 60 25.82 19.88 49.84
C SER A 60 24.79 19.40 50.87
N GLU A 61 25.08 19.56 52.18
CA GLU A 61 24.15 19.16 53.25
C GLU A 61 22.75 19.78 53.06
N THR A 62 22.69 21.01 52.55
CA THR A 62 21.43 21.70 52.20
C THR A 62 20.66 21.01 51.08
N ASN A 63 21.35 20.52 50.04
CA ASN A 63 20.70 19.78 48.95
C ASN A 63 20.25 18.39 49.40
N ARG A 64 21.07 17.69 50.20
CA ARG A 64 20.75 16.37 50.75
C ARG A 64 19.57 16.37 51.73
N ALA A 65 19.29 17.50 52.38
CA ALA A 65 18.14 17.67 53.25
C ALA A 65 16.80 17.88 52.50
N LYS A 66 16.81 18.09 51.18
CA LYS A 66 15.57 18.31 50.39
C LYS A 66 14.80 16.98 50.25
N PRO A 67 13.45 16.98 50.34
CA PRO A 67 12.64 15.78 50.08
C PRO A 67 12.81 15.19 48.68
N SER A 68 13.31 16.00 47.74
CA SER A 68 13.60 15.62 46.36
C SER A 68 14.92 14.87 46.19
N TYR A 69 15.84 14.91 47.17
CA TYR A 69 17.14 14.26 47.09
C TYR A 69 17.01 12.73 47.05
N ASP A 70 17.86 12.11 46.24
CA ASP A 70 17.98 10.67 46.05
C ASP A 70 19.46 10.36 45.76
N GLY A 71 20.17 9.80 46.75
CA GLY A 71 21.61 9.56 46.67
C GLY A 71 22.03 8.59 45.55
N THR A 72 21.08 7.89 44.93
CA THR A 72 21.37 7.06 43.75
C THR A 72 21.53 7.85 42.45
N LYS A 73 21.28 9.16 42.48
CA LYS A 73 21.52 10.11 41.37
C LYS A 73 22.57 11.19 41.70
N ASP A 74 23.11 11.18 42.93
CA ASP A 74 24.20 12.06 43.39
C ASP A 74 25.54 11.45 42.94
N VAL A 75 26.14 12.01 41.90
CA VAL A 75 27.34 11.48 41.23
C VAL A 75 28.58 12.01 41.91
N LEU A 76 29.32 11.15 42.60
CA LEU A 76 30.55 11.52 43.28
C LEU A 76 31.70 11.70 42.30
N THR A 77 31.90 10.70 41.42
CA THR A 77 32.99 10.70 40.45
C THR A 77 32.58 10.02 39.15
N VAL A 78 33.18 10.49 38.04
CA VAL A 78 33.23 9.77 36.76
C VAL A 78 34.69 9.52 36.42
N GLU A 79 35.03 8.27 36.22
CA GLU A 79 36.36 7.82 35.82
C GLU A 79 36.35 7.31 34.38
N PHE A 80 37.47 7.50 33.68
CA PHE A 80 37.67 7.09 32.30
C PHE A 80 38.92 6.23 32.15
N GLY A 81 38.84 5.20 31.30
CA GLY A 81 39.98 4.36 30.92
C GLY A 81 39.86 3.95 29.46
N HIS A 82 40.94 4.14 28.71
CA HIS A 82 41.07 3.59 27.36
C HIS A 82 41.57 2.14 27.45
N VAL A 83 40.77 1.18 27.01
CA VAL A 83 41.04 -0.25 27.15
C VAL A 83 41.97 -0.74 26.04
N ALA A 84 41.54 -0.64 24.78
CA ALA A 84 42.31 -1.01 23.58
C ALA A 84 41.59 -0.53 22.30
N GLU A 85 42.35 -0.19 21.25
CA GLU A 85 41.84 0.31 19.97
C GLU A 85 40.96 1.57 20.09
N ASP A 86 39.64 1.38 20.04
CA ASP A 86 38.55 2.37 20.19
C ASP A 86 37.68 2.09 21.43
N ARG A 87 38.00 1.05 22.21
CA ARG A 87 37.23 0.67 23.40
C ARG A 87 37.56 1.57 24.57
N CYS A 88 36.50 2.16 25.10
CA CYS A 88 36.51 3.02 26.25
C CYS A 88 35.67 2.41 27.38
N LEU A 89 36.14 2.60 28.61
CA LEU A 89 35.47 2.21 29.85
C LEU A 89 35.24 3.47 30.70
N TRP A 90 34.01 3.63 31.20
CA TRP A 90 33.67 4.68 32.16
C TRP A 90 33.14 4.05 33.43
N ARG A 91 33.52 4.59 34.58
CA ARG A 91 32.97 4.18 35.89
C ARG A 91 32.35 5.39 36.56
N TRP A 92 31.05 5.32 36.80
CA TRP A 92 30.31 6.29 37.59
C TRP A 92 30.20 5.78 39.01
N THR A 93 30.52 6.60 40.00
CA THR A 93 30.30 6.29 41.41
C THR A 93 29.25 7.26 41.96
N VAL A 94 28.15 6.73 42.50
CA VAL A 94 27.07 7.52 43.12
C VAL A 94 27.06 7.36 44.65
N ALA A 95 26.36 8.25 45.37
CA ALA A 95 26.37 8.28 46.84
C ALA A 95 25.70 7.07 47.51
N GLU A 96 24.74 6.43 46.84
CA GLU A 96 24.04 5.23 47.30
C GLU A 96 24.07 4.11 46.23
N PRO A 97 23.78 2.84 46.55
CA PRO A 97 23.74 1.76 45.57
C PRO A 97 22.93 2.12 44.31
N ALA A 98 23.54 1.97 43.14
CA ALA A 98 22.99 2.51 41.89
C ALA A 98 21.71 1.76 41.49
N ARG A 99 20.71 2.51 41.02
CA ARG A 99 19.42 1.98 40.53
C ARG A 99 19.13 2.42 39.09
N PRO A 100 19.74 1.79 38.07
CA PRO A 100 19.51 2.19 36.67
C PRO A 100 18.05 2.12 36.22
N GLU A 101 17.21 1.29 36.86
CA GLU A 101 15.80 1.10 36.54
C GLU A 101 14.94 2.36 36.73
N ASP A 102 15.33 3.29 37.60
CA ASP A 102 14.64 4.56 37.85
C ASP A 102 15.53 5.79 37.59
N THR A 103 16.71 5.58 36.99
CA THR A 103 17.73 6.60 36.74
C THR A 103 18.00 6.77 35.25
N VAL A 104 18.34 7.99 34.87
CA VAL A 104 18.91 8.33 33.57
C VAL A 104 20.35 8.79 33.79
N PHE A 105 21.30 8.06 33.21
CA PHE A 105 22.71 8.42 33.13
C PHE A 105 23.04 8.85 31.70
N HIS A 106 23.52 10.09 31.53
CA HIS A 106 23.97 10.62 30.26
C HIS A 106 25.44 11.07 30.33
N LEU A 107 26.27 10.55 29.42
CA LEU A 107 27.54 11.17 29.05
C LEU A 107 27.40 11.78 27.66
N TYR A 108 27.64 13.07 27.56
CA TYR A 108 27.77 13.81 26.32
C TYR A 108 29.26 13.92 26.00
N VAL A 109 29.70 13.15 25.00
CA VAL A 109 31.09 13.06 24.57
C VAL A 109 31.26 13.82 23.25
N ASP A 110 32.01 14.91 23.32
CA ASP A 110 32.57 15.64 22.17
C ASP A 110 33.90 14.96 21.83
N ALA A 111 33.82 13.98 20.93
CA ALA A 111 34.82 12.97 20.70
C ALA A 111 35.96 13.46 19.81
N ASP A 112 35.68 14.33 18.83
CA ASP A 112 36.71 14.96 18.00
C ASP A 112 37.34 16.22 18.65
N ALA A 113 36.74 16.70 19.76
CA ALA A 113 37.10 17.94 20.45
C ALA A 113 36.94 19.19 19.57
N ASP A 114 35.95 19.18 18.68
CA ASP A 114 35.55 20.28 17.80
C ASP A 114 34.08 20.64 18.03
N GLU A 115 33.83 21.72 18.78
CA GLU A 115 32.45 22.15 19.06
C GLU A 115 31.65 22.56 17.81
N SER A 116 32.30 22.70 16.64
CA SER A 116 31.63 23.02 15.38
C SER A 116 30.98 21.79 14.72
N THR A 117 31.34 20.57 15.10
CA THR A 117 30.76 19.30 14.63
C THR A 117 29.71 18.79 15.65
N GLY A 118 29.21 17.55 15.52
CA GLY A 118 28.22 16.97 16.43
C GLY A 118 26.92 17.77 16.66
N ARG A 119 26.27 17.50 17.80
CA ARG A 119 24.95 18.01 18.20
C ARG A 119 24.87 19.55 18.23
N LYS A 120 23.88 20.12 17.53
CA LYS A 120 23.60 21.57 17.50
C LYS A 120 22.59 22.00 18.58
N SER A 121 23.10 22.24 19.79
CA SER A 121 22.32 22.84 20.89
C SER A 121 22.44 24.38 20.91
N SER A 122 21.68 25.07 21.78
CA SER A 122 21.81 26.51 21.98
C SER A 122 23.28 26.92 22.25
N PRO A 123 23.76 28.07 21.74
CA PRO A 123 25.13 28.53 21.97
C PRO A 123 25.49 28.57 23.46
N GLY A 124 26.60 27.92 23.84
CA GLY A 124 27.06 27.81 25.23
C GLY A 124 26.39 26.70 26.06
N ALA A 125 25.49 25.90 25.49
CA ALA A 125 24.94 24.73 26.18
C ALA A 125 26.02 23.63 26.35
N PRO A 126 26.13 22.99 27.53
CA PRO A 126 27.16 21.96 27.80
C PRO A 126 27.13 20.73 26.88
N ASN A 127 26.02 20.48 26.19
CA ASN A 127 25.83 19.38 25.24
C ASN A 127 25.97 19.82 23.77
N HIS A 128 26.41 21.05 23.50
CA HIS A 128 26.77 21.51 22.15
C HIS A 128 28.10 20.87 21.72
N GLY A 129 28.20 20.45 20.46
CA GLY A 129 29.38 19.76 19.94
C GLY A 129 29.49 18.29 20.34
N THR A 130 28.44 17.69 20.91
CA THR A 130 28.47 16.27 21.28
C THR A 130 28.38 15.37 20.06
N ASP A 131 29.39 14.52 19.84
CA ASP A 131 29.37 13.46 18.83
C ASP A 131 28.63 12.23 19.33
N TYR A 132 28.79 11.86 20.61
CA TYR A 132 28.18 10.67 21.17
C TYR A 132 27.48 10.97 22.50
N MET A 133 26.17 10.71 22.55
CA MET A 133 25.40 10.74 23.78
C MET A 133 25.22 9.31 24.31
N VAL A 134 26.08 8.91 25.24
CA VAL A 134 26.06 7.60 25.90
C VAL A 134 25.00 7.63 27.00
N THR A 135 24.02 6.73 26.93
CA THR A 135 22.83 6.78 27.78
C THR A 135 22.52 5.42 28.40
N VAL A 136 22.26 5.40 29.71
CA VAL A 136 21.52 4.32 30.37
C VAL A 136 20.28 4.92 31.01
N ALA A 137 19.09 4.60 30.49
CA ALA A 137 17.84 5.17 30.97
C ALA A 137 16.83 4.06 31.28
N GLY A 138 16.35 3.98 32.52
CA GLY A 138 15.42 2.93 32.95
C GLY A 138 16.00 1.52 32.72
N GLY A 139 17.30 1.36 32.97
CA GLY A 139 18.06 0.12 32.72
C GLY A 139 18.36 -0.18 31.25
N SER A 140 17.97 0.67 30.31
CA SER A 140 18.19 0.45 28.87
C SER A 140 19.42 1.21 28.37
N PRO A 141 20.49 0.52 27.91
CA PRO A 141 21.68 1.16 27.37
C PRO A 141 21.50 1.52 25.89
N ARG A 142 21.95 2.71 25.47
CA ARG A 142 22.02 3.14 24.07
C ARG A 142 23.06 4.24 23.87
N ILE A 143 23.54 4.40 22.64
CA ILE A 143 24.33 5.57 22.22
C ILE A 143 23.60 6.23 21.06
N THR A 144 23.49 7.55 21.12
CA THR A 144 23.10 8.36 19.95
C THR A 144 24.36 9.01 19.41
N ALA A 145 24.69 8.73 18.15
CA ALA A 145 25.79 9.39 17.45
C ALA A 145 25.25 10.60 16.67
N TYR A 146 26.02 11.67 16.58
CA TYR A 146 25.71 12.87 15.81
C TYR A 146 26.77 13.07 14.73
N THR A 147 26.33 13.29 13.50
CA THR A 147 27.22 13.64 12.38
C THR A 147 27.65 15.11 12.48
N ALA A 148 28.63 15.51 11.68
CA ALA A 148 29.20 16.86 11.71
C ALA A 148 28.16 17.99 11.50
N ASP A 149 27.11 17.72 10.72
CA ASP A 149 25.98 18.63 10.49
C ASP A 149 24.94 18.67 11.63
N GLY A 150 25.06 17.77 12.61
CA GLY A 150 24.16 17.64 13.76
C GLY A 150 23.02 16.64 13.59
N SER A 151 22.95 15.93 12.47
CA SER A 151 21.98 14.84 12.27
C SER A 151 22.28 13.66 13.20
N SER A 152 21.27 13.01 13.77
CA SER A 152 21.46 11.90 14.72
C SER A 152 21.30 10.53 14.06
N THR A 153 22.09 9.55 14.52
CA THR A 153 22.05 8.14 14.11
C THR A 153 22.23 7.22 15.32
N SER A 154 22.05 5.91 15.14
CA SER A 154 22.37 4.93 16.19
C SER A 154 23.89 4.86 16.38
N GLY A 155 24.34 5.01 17.61
CA GLY A 155 25.75 4.84 17.96
C GLY A 155 26.15 3.37 18.13
N PRO A 156 27.44 3.13 18.43
CA PRO A 156 27.99 1.80 18.65
C PRO A 156 27.39 1.11 19.88
N PRO A 157 27.51 -0.23 20.00
CA PRO A 157 26.93 -0.96 21.13
C PRO A 157 27.50 -0.55 22.49
N LEU A 158 26.59 -0.27 23.44
CA LEU A 158 26.88 0.04 24.84
C LEU A 158 26.56 -1.17 25.72
N THR A 159 27.55 -1.58 26.53
CA THR A 159 27.35 -2.57 27.60
C THR A 159 27.54 -1.89 28.93
N TYR A 160 26.74 -2.25 29.94
CA TYR A 160 26.94 -1.77 31.30
C TYR A 160 26.77 -2.88 32.32
N VAL A 161 27.38 -2.69 33.49
CA VAL A 161 27.19 -3.50 34.69
C VAL A 161 27.05 -2.60 35.91
N VAL A 162 26.36 -3.09 36.94
CA VAL A 162 26.24 -2.41 38.23
C VAL A 162 27.03 -3.17 39.27
N HIS A 163 27.88 -2.47 40.01
CA HIS A 163 28.65 -3.02 41.12
C HIS A 163 28.47 -2.14 42.36
N GLY A 164 27.48 -2.48 43.20
CA GLY A 164 27.16 -1.67 44.38
C GLY A 164 26.66 -0.27 44.01
N ASN A 165 27.41 0.77 44.39
CA ASN A 165 27.14 2.17 44.03
C ASN A 165 27.86 2.62 42.75
N GLN A 166 28.38 1.67 41.96
CA GLN A 166 29.08 1.96 40.72
C GLN A 166 28.31 1.47 39.49
N VAL A 167 28.32 2.27 38.43
CA VAL A 167 27.86 1.88 37.09
C VAL A 167 29.04 1.94 36.15
N LEU A 168 29.44 0.78 35.62
CA LEU A 168 30.50 0.69 34.62
C LEU A 168 29.88 0.60 33.23
N LEU A 169 30.35 1.45 32.32
CA LEU A 169 29.91 1.56 30.94
C LEU A 169 31.09 1.20 30.03
N SER A 170 30.87 0.37 29.03
CA SER A 170 31.86 0.04 28.00
C SER A 170 31.27 0.23 26.61
N CYS A 171 31.95 0.98 25.75
CA CYS A 171 31.58 1.14 24.35
C CYS A 171 32.78 1.53 23.48
N ASP A 172 32.58 1.44 22.17
CA ASP A 172 33.62 1.67 21.17
C ASP A 172 33.40 3.04 20.55
N ILE A 173 34.15 4.05 21.00
CA ILE A 173 34.05 5.42 20.51
C ILE A 173 35.45 5.87 20.10
N ASP A 174 35.56 6.40 18.87
CA ASP A 174 36.81 6.96 18.40
C ASP A 174 37.00 8.36 18.99
N LEU A 175 38.04 8.54 19.81
CA LEU A 175 38.33 9.79 20.51
C LEU A 175 39.58 10.45 19.90
N ALA A 176 39.56 11.77 19.83
CA ALA A 176 40.67 12.57 19.34
C ALA A 176 41.95 12.33 20.14
N ARG A 177 43.08 12.49 19.45
CA ARG A 177 44.42 12.24 20.00
C ARG A 177 45.33 13.44 19.74
N ASP A 178 46.14 13.80 20.73
CA ASP A 178 47.22 14.77 20.58
C ASP A 178 48.56 14.23 21.12
N ALA A 179 49.59 15.09 21.19
CA ALA A 179 50.92 14.70 21.63
C ALA A 179 50.98 14.18 23.09
N SER A 180 49.94 14.46 23.90
CA SER A 180 49.85 14.06 25.31
C SER A 180 49.00 12.81 25.54
N GLY A 181 48.20 12.37 24.55
CA GLY A 181 47.34 11.19 24.66
C GLY A 181 45.96 11.43 24.06
N ILE A 182 44.93 10.80 24.63
CA ILE A 182 43.53 10.99 24.25
C ILE A 182 43.00 12.31 24.81
N ARG A 183 42.18 13.00 24.02
CA ARG A 183 41.46 14.23 24.40
C ARG A 183 40.00 14.22 23.92
N PHE A 184 39.09 14.79 24.69
CA PHE A 184 37.67 14.93 24.35
C PHE A 184 36.97 15.90 25.30
N GLY A 185 35.86 16.49 24.86
CA GLY A 185 34.95 17.22 25.75
C GLY A 185 33.96 16.28 26.42
N LEU A 186 33.69 16.47 27.72
CA LEU A 186 32.76 15.64 28.48
C LEU A 186 31.77 16.48 29.28
N TYR A 187 30.49 16.19 29.15
CA TYR A 187 29.43 16.70 30.02
C TYR A 187 28.60 15.55 30.58
N MET A 188 28.38 15.56 31.89
CA MET A 188 27.66 14.52 32.61
C MET A 188 26.32 15.05 33.11
N LEU A 189 25.28 14.22 32.97
CA LEU A 189 23.94 14.49 33.49
C LEU A 189 23.33 13.21 34.05
N CYS A 190 22.91 13.24 35.30
CA CYS A 190 22.20 12.18 36.01
C CYS A 190 20.85 12.70 36.48
N HIS A 191 19.74 12.00 36.23
CA HIS A 191 18.46 12.42 36.80
C HIS A 191 17.48 11.27 36.99
N THR A 192 16.41 11.53 37.74
CA THR A 192 15.28 10.61 37.88
C THR A 192 14.60 10.39 36.52
N SER A 193 14.24 9.15 36.20
CA SER A 193 13.45 8.83 35.01
C SER A 193 12.02 9.40 35.14
N THR A 194 11.50 10.04 34.10
CA THR A 194 10.18 10.69 34.10
C THR A 194 9.30 10.30 32.92
N GLY A 195 7.98 10.47 33.07
CA GLY A 195 7.02 10.40 31.97
C GLY A 195 7.07 11.66 31.10
N SER A 196 6.45 11.60 29.92
CA SER A 196 6.43 12.75 28.99
C SER A 196 5.79 13.98 29.64
N GLY A 197 6.58 15.04 29.87
CA GLY A 197 6.14 16.32 30.41
C GLY A 197 6.41 16.53 31.91
N ASP A 198 6.93 15.53 32.62
CA ASP A 198 7.25 15.64 34.04
C ASP A 198 8.71 16.05 34.27
N SER A 199 8.93 16.99 35.19
CA SER A 199 10.27 17.38 35.64
C SER A 199 10.88 16.30 36.53
N PRO A 200 12.19 16.01 36.40
CA PRO A 200 12.86 15.02 37.24
C PRO A 200 12.84 15.45 38.70
N ARG A 201 12.59 14.49 39.60
CA ARG A 201 12.60 14.72 41.05
C ARG A 201 13.98 15.19 41.51
N MET A 202 15.03 14.54 41.04
CA MET A 202 16.41 14.95 41.24
C MET A 202 17.13 14.97 39.89
N SER A 203 18.01 15.95 39.73
CA SER A 203 18.96 16.05 38.65
C SER A 203 20.30 16.50 39.23
N ASP A 204 21.37 15.92 38.73
CA ASP A 204 22.75 16.21 39.05
C ASP A 204 23.55 16.29 37.74
N SER A 205 24.43 17.26 37.61
CA SER A 205 25.12 17.53 36.34
C SER A 205 26.38 18.35 36.51
N SER A 206 27.40 18.05 35.72
CA SER A 206 28.66 18.81 35.70
C SER A 206 28.60 20.02 34.77
N SER A 207 29.65 20.86 34.77
CA SER A 207 29.97 21.67 33.59
C SER A 207 30.56 20.79 32.47
N LYS A 208 30.60 21.28 31.23
CA LYS A 208 31.41 20.64 30.17
C LYS A 208 32.88 20.84 30.52
N ILE A 209 33.64 19.76 30.58
CA ILE A 209 35.08 19.75 30.85
C ILE A 209 35.86 19.28 29.62
N ASP A 210 37.10 19.74 29.51
CA ASP A 210 38.04 19.33 28.47
C ASP A 210 39.03 18.32 29.08
N VAL A 211 38.88 17.05 28.71
CA VAL A 211 39.73 15.95 29.18
C VAL A 211 40.92 15.82 28.25
N ARG A 212 42.14 15.82 28.79
CA ARG A 212 43.40 15.71 28.02
C ARG A 212 44.41 14.78 28.67
N GLY A 213 45.35 14.27 27.88
CA GLY A 213 46.50 13.51 28.39
C GLY A 213 46.15 12.10 28.87
N MET A 214 44.98 11.57 28.47
CA MET A 214 44.57 10.23 28.88
C MET A 214 45.46 9.16 28.21
N PRO A 215 46.06 8.21 28.98
CA PRO A 215 46.99 7.25 28.42
C PRO A 215 46.35 6.34 27.35
N ILE A 216 47.04 6.18 26.21
CA ILE A 216 46.64 5.22 25.18
C ILE A 216 47.19 3.85 25.54
N ARG A 217 46.30 2.85 25.57
CA ARG A 217 46.69 1.44 25.73
C ARG A 217 46.84 0.75 24.39
N THR A 218 47.96 0.06 24.21
CA THR A 218 48.21 -0.80 23.05
C THR A 218 47.70 -2.22 23.31
N GLY A 219 47.15 -2.85 22.28
CA GLY A 219 46.57 -4.18 22.34
C GLY A 219 45.40 -4.35 21.37
N LYS A 220 44.82 -5.56 21.35
CA LYS A 220 43.55 -5.85 20.68
C LYS A 220 42.43 -5.87 21.72
N LYS A 221 41.28 -5.26 21.42
CA LYS A 221 40.12 -5.32 22.30
C LYS A 221 39.55 -6.74 22.33
N ILE A 222 39.03 -7.14 23.48
CA ILE A 222 38.32 -8.41 23.63
C ILE A 222 36.92 -8.23 23.05
N LEU A 223 36.60 -8.94 21.98
CA LEU A 223 35.28 -8.82 21.36
C LEU A 223 34.20 -9.38 22.30
N ARG A 224 33.24 -8.53 22.65
CA ARG A 224 31.96 -8.86 23.27
C ARG A 224 31.05 -9.45 22.19
N PRO A 225 30.03 -10.24 22.56
CA PRO A 225 29.02 -10.70 21.63
C PRO A 225 28.47 -9.61 20.71
N LEU A 226 28.17 -8.43 21.27
CA LEU A 226 27.64 -7.28 20.53
C LEU A 226 28.61 -6.66 19.51
N ASP A 227 29.91 -6.94 19.61
CA ASP A 227 30.91 -6.34 18.73
C ASP A 227 31.05 -7.08 17.39
N HIS A 228 30.52 -8.30 17.30
CA HIS A 228 30.58 -9.10 16.08
C HIS A 228 29.65 -8.51 15.01
N LYS A 229 30.23 -8.08 13.89
CA LYS A 229 29.50 -7.58 12.70
C LYS A 229 29.07 -8.70 11.74
N SER A 230 29.67 -9.88 11.88
CA SER A 230 29.37 -11.08 11.12
C SER A 230 29.50 -12.31 12.03
N ASN A 231 29.01 -13.46 11.56
CA ASN A 231 29.08 -14.71 12.31
C ASN A 231 30.51 -15.01 12.79
N TYR A 232 30.63 -15.39 14.07
CA TYR A 232 31.89 -15.81 14.68
C TYR A 232 31.85 -17.30 14.99
N ARG A 233 32.70 -18.08 14.29
CA ARG A 233 32.72 -19.55 14.36
C ARG A 233 31.35 -20.19 14.15
N VAL A 234 30.53 -19.53 13.34
CA VAL A 234 29.17 -19.96 12.99
C VAL A 234 29.05 -19.90 11.48
N ASP A 235 28.54 -20.97 10.90
CA ASP A 235 28.13 -21.02 9.51
C ASP A 235 26.60 -20.88 9.43
N ALA A 236 26.08 -20.51 8.26
CA ALA A 236 24.66 -20.31 8.07
C ALA A 236 24.19 -20.70 6.67
N THR A 237 22.94 -21.12 6.57
CA THR A 237 22.26 -21.42 5.31
C THR A 237 20.78 -21.06 5.40
N PHE A 238 20.11 -20.97 4.25
CA PHE A 238 18.68 -20.67 4.16
C PHE A 238 18.01 -21.44 3.02
N GLY A 239 16.69 -21.37 3.01
CA GLY A 239 15.82 -21.98 2.00
C GLY A 239 14.98 -23.12 2.58
N THR A 240 13.68 -23.07 2.28
CA THR A 240 12.68 -24.00 2.84
C THR A 240 13.09 -25.46 2.76
N GLU A 241 13.51 -25.91 1.58
CA GLU A 241 13.80 -27.32 1.33
C GLU A 241 15.04 -27.80 2.09
N THR A 242 16.09 -26.97 2.12
CA THR A 242 17.31 -27.23 2.90
C THR A 242 16.99 -27.39 4.38
N LEU A 243 16.20 -26.46 4.95
CA LEU A 243 15.79 -26.51 6.36
C LEU A 243 14.91 -27.73 6.65
N GLN A 244 13.99 -28.09 5.75
CA GLN A 244 13.15 -29.28 5.93
C GLN A 244 13.95 -30.57 5.90
N ARG A 245 14.91 -30.71 4.98
CA ARG A 245 15.81 -31.88 4.94
C ARG A 245 16.64 -31.99 6.22
N ALA A 246 17.17 -30.88 6.73
CA ALA A 246 17.92 -30.87 7.98
C ALA A 246 17.06 -31.31 9.18
N LEU A 247 15.79 -30.86 9.23
CA LEU A 247 14.84 -31.25 10.28
C LEU A 247 14.35 -32.70 10.17
N ALA A 248 14.35 -33.29 8.96
CA ALA A 248 13.85 -34.63 8.70
C ALA A 248 14.94 -35.72 8.76
N ASP A 249 16.22 -35.36 8.75
CA ASP A 249 17.33 -36.32 8.81
C ASP A 249 17.43 -36.97 10.20
N GLU A 250 17.18 -38.28 10.26
CA GLU A 250 17.18 -39.07 11.51
C GLU A 250 18.55 -39.13 12.20
N ARG A 251 19.63 -38.74 11.51
CA ARG A 251 20.97 -38.61 12.10
C ARG A 251 21.08 -37.37 12.98
N ASN A 252 20.26 -36.36 12.73
CA ASN A 252 20.21 -35.12 13.48
C ASN A 252 19.31 -35.27 14.71
N ILE A 253 19.61 -34.49 15.75
CA ILE A 253 18.72 -34.39 16.92
C ILE A 253 18.07 -33.01 16.87
N VAL A 254 16.73 -32.98 16.84
CA VAL A 254 15.95 -31.74 16.75
C VAL A 254 15.19 -31.53 18.04
N VAL A 255 15.39 -30.36 18.66
CA VAL A 255 14.65 -29.92 19.85
C VAL A 255 13.79 -28.70 19.47
N PRO A 256 12.46 -28.83 19.39
CA PRO A 256 11.58 -27.73 18.99
C PRO A 256 11.45 -26.67 20.09
N TYR A 257 11.08 -25.44 19.69
CA TYR A 257 10.92 -24.27 20.57
C TYR A 257 10.13 -24.53 21.87
N ASN A 258 9.12 -25.40 21.83
CA ASN A 258 8.24 -25.70 22.96
C ASN A 258 8.79 -26.78 23.92
N GLN A 259 9.96 -27.33 23.63
CA GLN A 259 10.69 -28.27 24.51
C GLN A 259 11.96 -27.65 25.09
N LEU A 260 12.25 -26.39 24.76
CA LEU A 260 13.37 -25.64 25.32
C LEU A 260 13.02 -25.19 26.73
N GLU A 261 14.02 -25.19 27.61
CA GLU A 261 13.93 -24.49 28.88
C GLU A 261 14.22 -23.00 28.62
N LEU A 262 13.31 -22.13 29.02
CA LEU A 262 13.31 -20.71 28.66
C LEU A 262 13.50 -19.85 29.89
N ASP A 263 14.38 -18.86 29.78
CA ASP A 263 14.58 -17.78 30.73
C ASP A 263 14.64 -16.47 29.95
N GLY A 264 13.71 -15.54 30.18
CA GLY A 264 13.60 -14.33 29.36
C GLY A 264 13.04 -14.55 27.93
N TYR A 265 12.60 -15.76 27.58
CA TYR A 265 11.93 -16.10 26.32
C TYR A 265 10.48 -16.53 26.56
N GLU A 266 9.58 -16.20 25.63
CA GLU A 266 8.19 -16.65 25.62
C GLU A 266 7.77 -17.15 24.24
N ILE A 267 6.84 -18.11 24.20
CA ILE A 267 6.28 -18.59 22.92
C ILE A 267 5.48 -17.47 22.25
N ASP A 268 5.86 -17.07 21.02
CA ASP A 268 5.14 -16.05 20.26
C ASP A 268 3.82 -16.62 19.72
N GLN A 269 2.77 -16.38 20.50
CA GLN A 269 1.40 -16.75 20.19
C GLN A 269 0.83 -15.97 18.99
N PHE A 270 1.51 -15.01 18.38
CA PHE A 270 1.02 -14.32 17.18
C PHE A 270 1.96 -14.50 15.97
N ALA A 271 2.91 -15.43 16.07
CA ALA A 271 3.76 -15.81 14.96
C ALA A 271 2.92 -16.24 13.74
N THR A 272 3.03 -15.47 12.66
CA THR A 272 2.43 -15.75 11.35
C THR A 272 3.37 -16.51 10.41
N ARG A 273 4.56 -16.85 10.90
CA ARG A 273 5.68 -17.43 10.15
C ARG A 273 5.53 -18.95 9.95
N LYS A 274 6.30 -19.47 8.99
CA LYS A 274 6.33 -20.88 8.60
C LYS A 274 6.67 -21.84 9.75
N TRP A 275 7.56 -21.42 10.63
CA TRP A 275 7.92 -22.15 11.84
C TRP A 275 7.55 -21.31 13.07
N PRO A 276 6.83 -21.88 14.05
CA PRO A 276 6.64 -21.22 15.34
C PRO A 276 7.98 -21.09 16.08
N TYR A 277 8.09 -20.09 16.95
CA TYR A 277 9.32 -19.76 17.66
C TYR A 277 9.02 -19.16 19.04
N VAL A 278 10.07 -19.10 19.88
CA VAL A 278 10.08 -18.30 21.11
C VAL A 278 10.68 -16.92 20.84
N ALA A 279 10.05 -15.86 21.35
CA ALA A 279 10.50 -14.48 21.25
C ALA A 279 11.04 -13.99 22.60
N MET A 280 12.10 -13.18 22.55
CA MET A 280 12.70 -12.54 23.70
C MET A 280 11.66 -11.62 24.37
N ASN A 281 11.43 -11.83 25.67
CA ASN A 281 10.61 -10.95 26.51
C ASN A 281 11.45 -10.06 27.44
N ALA A 282 12.74 -10.39 27.63
CA ALA A 282 13.67 -9.66 28.47
C ALA A 282 15.09 -9.70 27.88
N PRO A 283 15.88 -8.62 27.97
CA PRO A 283 17.27 -8.62 27.50
C PRO A 283 18.11 -9.73 28.13
N GLY A 284 18.97 -10.35 27.33
CA GLY A 284 19.83 -11.44 27.80
C GLY A 284 19.12 -12.79 27.92
N ALA A 285 17.92 -12.93 27.34
CA ALA A 285 17.15 -14.16 27.33
C ALA A 285 17.96 -15.38 26.88
N VAL A 286 17.69 -16.52 27.50
CA VAL A 286 18.39 -17.79 27.28
C VAL A 286 17.36 -18.88 26.96
N ALA A 287 17.57 -19.54 25.83
CA ALA A 287 16.91 -20.81 25.52
C ALA A 287 17.94 -21.93 25.68
N ARG A 288 17.64 -22.94 26.50
CA ARG A 288 18.56 -24.03 26.81
C ARG A 288 17.96 -25.40 26.62
N THR A 289 18.81 -26.38 26.31
CA THR A 289 18.44 -27.79 26.22
C THR A 289 19.61 -28.68 26.63
N LYS A 290 19.30 -29.90 27.10
CA LYS A 290 20.31 -30.92 27.36
C LYS A 290 20.51 -31.76 26.11
N VAL A 291 21.75 -32.10 25.81
CA VAL A 291 22.10 -32.97 24.68
C VAL A 291 21.47 -34.35 24.89
N PRO A 292 20.49 -34.76 24.07
CA PRO A 292 19.70 -35.96 24.38
C PRO A 292 20.46 -37.28 24.19
N LYS A 293 21.49 -37.28 23.33
CA LYS A 293 22.23 -38.49 22.95
C LYS A 293 23.69 -38.15 22.69
N ALA A 294 24.58 -39.02 23.14
CA ALA A 294 26.02 -38.93 22.85
C ALA A 294 26.30 -38.95 21.34
N GLY A 295 27.34 -38.26 20.93
CA GLY A 295 27.77 -38.19 19.53
C GLY A 295 28.53 -36.91 19.22
N ARG A 296 29.05 -36.83 18.00
CA ARG A 296 29.76 -35.66 17.49
C ARG A 296 28.81 -34.85 16.61
N TYR A 297 28.50 -33.62 17.02
CA TYR A 297 27.51 -32.78 16.33
C TYR A 297 27.96 -31.33 16.21
N HIS A 298 27.52 -30.67 15.15
CA HIS A 298 27.51 -29.21 15.08
C HIS A 298 26.24 -28.69 15.75
N VAL A 299 26.37 -27.87 16.79
CA VAL A 299 25.22 -27.27 17.47
C VAL A 299 24.71 -26.11 16.63
N GLY A 300 23.43 -26.13 16.28
CA GLY A 300 22.79 -25.10 15.50
C GLY A 300 21.38 -24.78 15.95
N PHE A 301 20.78 -23.79 15.29
CA PHE A 301 19.43 -23.33 15.57
C PHE A 301 18.79 -22.67 14.35
N ILE A 302 17.46 -22.67 14.31
CA ILE A 302 16.67 -22.03 13.25
C ILE A 302 16.08 -20.72 13.77
N MET A 303 16.21 -19.66 12.98
CA MET A 303 15.77 -18.30 13.31
C MET A 303 15.29 -17.56 12.07
N TYR A 304 14.29 -16.69 12.22
CA TYR A 304 13.86 -15.78 11.16
C TYR A 304 14.52 -14.41 11.35
N ASP A 305 15.13 -13.89 10.28
CA ASP A 305 15.75 -12.56 10.27
C ASP A 305 14.70 -11.49 9.99
N ASP A 306 14.28 -10.77 11.04
CA ASP A 306 13.18 -9.81 11.02
C ASP A 306 13.60 -8.34 10.84
N ALA A 307 14.87 -8.11 10.48
CA ALA A 307 15.52 -6.80 10.29
C ALA A 307 15.98 -6.08 11.56
N ALA A 308 15.83 -6.68 12.74
CA ALA A 308 16.56 -6.21 13.91
C ALA A 308 18.04 -6.60 13.84
N ASP A 309 18.89 -5.87 14.57
CA ASP A 309 20.31 -6.21 14.75
C ASP A 309 20.45 -7.22 15.91
N GLU A 310 20.26 -8.50 15.59
CA GLU A 310 20.15 -9.59 16.55
C GLU A 310 21.41 -10.45 16.60
N ARG A 311 21.80 -10.85 17.81
CA ARG A 311 22.96 -11.72 18.02
C ARG A 311 22.64 -12.83 19.01
N VAL A 312 23.00 -14.05 18.65
CA VAL A 312 22.75 -15.23 19.49
C VAL A 312 24.08 -15.88 19.83
N VAL A 313 24.42 -15.88 21.11
CA VAL A 313 25.61 -16.53 21.66
C VAL A 313 25.31 -18.01 21.86
N ILE A 314 26.14 -18.88 21.28
CA ILE A 314 26.03 -20.33 21.41
C ILE A 314 27.08 -20.80 22.43
N SER A 315 26.62 -21.38 23.53
CA SER A 315 27.46 -21.93 24.60
C SER A 315 27.24 -23.41 24.80
N VAL A 316 28.31 -24.13 25.14
CA VAL A 316 28.28 -25.54 25.57
C VAL A 316 28.94 -25.64 26.95
N GLY A 317 28.13 -25.94 27.96
CA GLY A 317 28.50 -25.68 29.36
C GLY A 317 28.83 -24.19 29.56
N ASP A 318 29.86 -23.90 30.37
CA ASP A 318 30.26 -22.51 30.68
C ASP A 318 31.12 -21.83 29.60
N LYS A 319 31.26 -22.43 28.40
CA LYS A 319 32.13 -21.92 27.35
C LYS A 319 31.35 -21.46 26.14
N ILE A 320 31.54 -20.18 25.76
CA ILE A 320 31.10 -19.64 24.48
C ILE A 320 31.85 -20.36 23.34
N ARG A 321 31.11 -20.80 22.32
CA ARG A 321 31.63 -21.52 21.16
C ARG A 321 31.48 -20.73 19.86
N GLY A 322 30.47 -19.88 19.76
CA GLY A 322 30.25 -19.04 18.59
C GLY A 322 29.19 -17.96 18.83
N VAL A 323 29.10 -17.02 17.91
CA VAL A 323 28.10 -15.95 17.90
C VAL A 323 27.48 -15.87 16.50
N ALA A 324 26.18 -16.10 16.41
CA ALA A 324 25.41 -15.88 15.19
C ALA A 324 24.95 -14.42 15.12
N VAL A 325 24.99 -13.82 13.94
CA VAL A 325 24.63 -12.43 13.68
C VAL A 325 23.55 -12.37 12.59
N ALA A 326 22.34 -11.97 12.97
CA ALA A 326 21.23 -11.72 12.06
C ALA A 326 20.91 -10.22 12.12
N ARG A 327 21.41 -9.45 11.14
CA ARG A 327 21.31 -7.98 11.15
C ARG A 327 20.86 -7.35 9.84
N LEU A 328 20.73 -8.16 8.79
CA LEU A 328 20.54 -7.67 7.44
C LEU A 328 19.06 -7.52 7.09
N GLY A 329 18.14 -8.13 7.84
CA GLY A 329 16.71 -8.00 7.53
C GLY A 329 16.32 -8.71 6.25
N THR A 330 16.93 -9.86 6.01
CA THR A 330 16.77 -10.66 4.79
C THR A 330 15.36 -11.20 4.63
N ARG A 331 14.54 -11.18 5.70
CA ARG A 331 13.17 -11.71 5.75
C ARG A 331 13.08 -13.18 5.34
N ARG A 332 14.14 -13.92 5.65
CA ARG A 332 14.24 -15.37 5.44
C ARG A 332 14.42 -16.09 6.76
N THR A 333 14.05 -17.35 6.77
CA THR A 333 14.42 -18.26 7.86
C THR A 333 15.77 -18.89 7.55
N TRP A 334 16.67 -18.76 8.51
CA TRP A 334 18.04 -19.26 8.46
C TRP A 334 18.24 -20.39 9.45
N LEU A 335 19.16 -21.29 9.10
CA LEU A 335 19.77 -22.26 10.00
C LEU A 335 21.21 -21.80 10.26
N TYR A 336 21.55 -21.55 11.52
CA TYR A 336 22.89 -21.21 12.00
C TYR A 336 23.49 -22.41 12.73
N TRP A 337 24.78 -22.68 12.62
CA TRP A 337 25.45 -23.73 13.40
C TRP A 337 26.91 -23.43 13.68
N LEU A 338 27.46 -24.01 14.74
CA LEU A 338 28.88 -23.93 15.06
C LEU A 338 29.73 -24.56 13.95
N HIS A 339 30.73 -23.82 13.46
CA HIS A 339 31.65 -24.27 12.42
C HIS A 339 32.33 -25.59 12.79
N ASP A 340 32.77 -25.72 14.04
CA ASP A 340 33.39 -26.94 14.56
C ASP A 340 32.36 -27.84 15.26
N ALA A 341 32.40 -29.15 14.98
CA ALA A 341 31.63 -30.14 15.72
C ALA A 341 32.16 -30.32 17.15
N VAL A 342 31.26 -30.60 18.09
CA VAL A 342 31.56 -30.90 19.49
C VAL A 342 31.24 -32.37 19.79
N ASP A 343 32.15 -33.04 20.48
CA ASP A 343 31.91 -34.40 21.00
C ASP A 343 31.12 -34.32 22.32
N PHE A 344 29.95 -34.94 22.35
CA PHE A 344 29.06 -34.99 23.51
C PHE A 344 28.98 -36.39 24.09
N ALA A 345 29.06 -36.50 25.42
CA ALA A 345 28.79 -37.71 26.19
C ALA A 345 27.28 -37.90 26.48
N GLY A 346 26.47 -36.88 26.27
CA GLY A 346 25.03 -36.86 26.57
C GLY A 346 24.76 -36.20 27.92
N GLY A 347 23.77 -35.31 27.95
CA GLY A 347 23.35 -34.58 29.15
C GLY A 347 24.03 -33.22 29.36
N GLU A 348 25.05 -32.85 28.57
CA GLU A 348 25.62 -31.50 28.59
C GLU A 348 24.60 -30.45 28.19
N THR A 349 24.70 -29.25 28.77
CA THR A 349 23.80 -28.14 28.47
C THR A 349 24.31 -27.34 27.28
N VAL A 350 23.42 -27.09 26.32
CA VAL A 350 23.57 -26.09 25.27
C VAL A 350 22.69 -24.91 25.59
N GLU A 351 23.26 -23.70 25.51
CA GLU A 351 22.54 -22.44 25.71
C GLU A 351 22.65 -21.54 24.48
N LEU A 352 21.52 -20.96 24.10
CA LEU A 352 21.39 -19.89 23.12
C LEU A 352 20.98 -18.63 23.86
N LYS A 353 21.91 -17.68 24.00
CA LYS A 353 21.68 -16.43 24.72
C LYS A 353 21.56 -15.26 23.76
N ALA A 354 20.45 -14.54 23.83
CA ALA A 354 20.26 -13.28 23.12
C ALA A 354 21.26 -12.23 23.63
N ALA A 355 21.97 -11.58 22.70
CA ALA A 355 22.87 -10.48 22.98
C ALA A 355 22.32 -9.20 22.33
N GLY A 356 21.87 -8.27 23.17
CA GLY A 356 21.19 -7.04 22.76
C GLY A 356 19.82 -6.91 23.39
N SER A 357 19.18 -5.75 23.20
CA SER A 357 17.86 -5.43 23.75
C SER A 357 16.79 -5.23 22.67
N GLY A 358 17.16 -5.25 21.39
CA GLY A 358 16.23 -5.12 20.25
C GLY A 358 15.85 -6.47 19.62
N GLY A 359 14.86 -6.48 18.73
CA GLY A 359 14.44 -7.67 18.00
C GLY A 359 13.71 -8.73 18.82
N LYS A 360 13.24 -9.79 18.16
CA LYS A 360 12.55 -10.92 18.80
C LYS A 360 13.49 -12.04 19.22
N HIS A 361 14.70 -12.09 18.68
CA HIS A 361 15.64 -13.18 18.76
C HIS A 361 14.98 -14.56 18.57
N GLY A 362 14.14 -14.67 17.54
CA GLY A 362 13.13 -15.73 17.42
C GLY A 362 13.69 -17.13 17.17
N ILE A 363 13.81 -17.97 18.20
CA ILE A 363 14.35 -19.35 18.07
C ILE A 363 13.23 -20.36 17.82
N ALA A 364 13.26 -21.04 16.67
CA ALA A 364 12.28 -22.06 16.29
C ALA A 364 12.69 -23.48 16.69
N TYR A 365 13.99 -23.79 16.56
CA TYR A 365 14.56 -25.12 16.86
C TYR A 365 16.00 -24.97 17.33
N VAL A 366 16.43 -25.86 18.23
CA VAL A 366 17.85 -26.20 18.44
C VAL A 366 18.10 -27.53 17.73
N ILE A 367 19.16 -27.62 16.93
CA ILE A 367 19.47 -28.78 16.10
C ILE A 367 20.92 -29.21 16.36
N PHE A 368 21.13 -30.49 16.60
CA PHE A 368 22.45 -31.12 16.63
C PHE A 368 22.67 -31.82 15.29
N LEU A 369 23.43 -31.17 14.41
CA LEU A 369 23.68 -31.64 13.04
C LEU A 369 24.81 -32.65 13.04
N ALA A 370 24.54 -33.87 12.58
CA ALA A 370 25.58 -34.88 12.36
C ALA A 370 26.45 -34.52 11.15
N ASP A 371 25.82 -33.98 10.11
CA ASP A 371 26.45 -33.50 8.89
C ASP A 371 25.75 -32.18 8.49
N PRO A 372 26.42 -31.02 8.59
CA PRO A 372 25.80 -29.74 8.29
C PRO A 372 25.58 -29.55 6.78
N PRO A 373 24.52 -28.83 6.37
CA PRO A 373 24.32 -28.47 4.97
C PRO A 373 25.38 -27.47 4.47
N GLU A 374 25.48 -27.29 3.15
CA GLU A 374 26.37 -26.29 2.58
C GLU A 374 26.00 -24.87 3.05
N PRO A 375 26.97 -24.08 3.56
CA PRO A 375 26.76 -22.66 3.86
C PRO A 375 26.34 -21.89 2.61
N ARG A 376 25.43 -20.92 2.78
CA ARG A 376 24.98 -20.05 1.69
C ARG A 376 25.16 -18.59 2.06
N ALA A 377 25.78 -17.84 1.15
CA ALA A 377 25.82 -16.39 1.22
C ALA A 377 24.51 -15.77 0.72
N LEU A 378 24.29 -14.50 1.04
CA LEU A 378 23.19 -13.75 0.45
C LEU A 378 23.39 -13.60 -1.06
N PRO A 379 22.34 -13.84 -1.87
CA PRO A 379 22.42 -13.62 -3.30
C PRO A 379 22.50 -12.12 -3.57
N LEU A 380 23.47 -11.71 -4.38
CA LEU A 380 23.67 -10.34 -4.84
C LEU A 380 23.71 -10.34 -6.37
N GLU A 381 22.52 -10.31 -6.95
CA GLU A 381 22.26 -10.53 -8.36
C GLU A 381 21.43 -9.37 -8.93
N VAL A 382 21.70 -9.05 -10.19
CA VAL A 382 20.91 -8.12 -11.01
C VAL A 382 20.36 -8.92 -12.18
N GLU A 383 19.04 -8.97 -12.31
CA GLU A 383 18.36 -9.84 -13.27
C GLU A 383 17.21 -9.11 -13.98
N ASN A 384 16.60 -9.78 -14.95
CA ASN A 384 15.33 -9.37 -15.55
C ASN A 384 15.33 -7.97 -16.21
N MET A 385 16.47 -7.55 -16.78
CA MET A 385 16.57 -6.32 -17.56
C MET A 385 15.67 -6.41 -18.80
N ILE A 386 14.66 -5.54 -18.88
CA ILE A 386 13.76 -5.39 -20.01
C ILE A 386 13.79 -3.94 -20.47
N ALA A 387 14.02 -3.75 -21.77
CA ALA A 387 13.88 -2.46 -22.45
C ALA A 387 12.56 -2.42 -23.22
N LYS A 388 11.80 -1.33 -23.06
CA LYS A 388 10.58 -1.05 -23.80
C LYS A 388 10.66 0.31 -24.47
N VAL A 389 10.59 0.32 -25.79
CA VAL A 389 10.51 1.55 -26.58
C VAL A 389 9.09 2.13 -26.51
N ASN A 390 8.97 3.45 -26.39
CA ASN A 390 7.69 4.13 -26.52
C ASN A 390 7.34 4.26 -28.02
N PRO A 391 6.27 3.62 -28.51
CA PRO A 391 5.91 3.67 -29.92
C PRO A 391 5.43 5.05 -30.39
N GLU A 392 4.97 5.91 -29.48
CA GLU A 392 4.49 7.26 -29.80
C GLU A 392 5.60 8.31 -29.71
N GLN A 393 6.72 7.97 -29.05
CA GLN A 393 7.87 8.84 -28.86
C GLN A 393 9.15 8.06 -29.17
N PRO A 394 9.50 7.87 -30.46
CA PRO A 394 10.75 7.22 -30.86
C PRO A 394 11.95 7.88 -30.19
N GLY A 395 12.88 7.07 -29.65
CA GLY A 395 14.01 7.57 -28.85
C GLY A 395 13.74 7.69 -27.34
N ARG A 396 12.51 7.39 -26.89
CA ARG A 396 12.18 7.22 -25.46
C ARG A 396 12.07 5.74 -25.12
N VAL A 397 12.89 5.27 -24.17
CA VAL A 397 12.96 3.85 -23.76
C VAL A 397 12.86 3.73 -22.25
N THR A 398 11.92 2.91 -21.78
CA THR A 398 11.82 2.49 -20.39
C THR A 398 12.62 1.21 -20.18
N LEU A 399 13.61 1.25 -19.30
CA LEU A 399 14.36 0.10 -18.82
C LEU A 399 13.89 -0.26 -17.42
N SER A 400 13.70 -1.55 -17.15
CA SER A 400 13.43 -2.06 -15.80
C SER A 400 14.17 -3.36 -15.56
N TRP A 401 14.64 -3.56 -14.33
CA TRP A 401 15.32 -4.78 -13.88
C TRP A 401 15.03 -5.01 -12.39
N THR A 402 15.45 -6.18 -11.89
CA THR A 402 15.33 -6.56 -10.49
C THR A 402 16.69 -6.75 -9.85
N THR A 403 16.77 -6.53 -8.55
CA THR A 403 17.92 -6.93 -7.73
C THR A 403 17.47 -7.92 -6.65
N SER A 404 18.32 -8.87 -6.29
CA SER A 404 18.05 -9.81 -5.17
C SER A 404 18.19 -9.16 -3.79
N TRP A 405 18.77 -7.95 -3.74
CA TRP A 405 18.97 -7.14 -2.56
C TRP A 405 18.50 -5.69 -2.80
N PRO A 406 17.77 -5.06 -1.87
CA PRO A 406 17.39 -3.67 -2.01
C PRO A 406 18.63 -2.78 -1.95
N CYS A 407 18.91 -2.08 -3.03
CA CYS A 407 20.10 -1.25 -3.16
C CYS A 407 19.81 -0.03 -4.01
N LEU A 408 20.66 0.99 -3.88
CA LEU A 408 20.81 1.99 -4.94
C LEU A 408 21.45 1.28 -6.14
N THR A 409 20.88 1.47 -7.32
CA THR A 409 21.45 0.93 -8.55
C THR A 409 21.87 2.04 -9.49
N ARG A 410 23.06 1.87 -10.08
CA ARG A 410 23.55 2.68 -11.19
C ARG A 410 23.31 1.95 -12.50
N LEU A 411 22.67 2.61 -13.45
CA LEU A 411 22.54 2.14 -14.83
C LEU A 411 23.63 2.78 -15.68
N LYS A 412 24.52 1.94 -16.22
CA LYS A 412 25.48 2.31 -17.26
C LYS A 412 24.87 2.05 -18.63
N TRP A 413 24.93 3.01 -19.55
CA TRP A 413 24.41 2.81 -20.90
C TRP A 413 25.17 3.61 -21.96
N ASN A 414 25.23 3.10 -23.18
CA ASN A 414 25.87 3.76 -24.33
C ASN A 414 25.31 3.26 -25.65
N ALA A 415 25.41 4.11 -26.69
CA ALA A 415 25.33 3.60 -28.05
C ALA A 415 26.54 2.72 -28.33
N MET A 416 26.37 1.68 -29.15
CA MET A 416 27.45 0.75 -29.47
C MET A 416 28.72 1.48 -29.93
N GLY A 417 29.85 1.24 -29.24
CA GLY A 417 31.16 1.86 -29.54
C GLY A 417 31.38 3.29 -29.01
N LYS A 418 30.44 3.86 -28.24
CA LYS A 418 30.61 5.15 -27.53
C LYS A 418 30.93 4.96 -26.04
N GLU A 419 31.41 6.01 -25.38
CA GLU A 419 31.64 6.01 -23.93
C GLU A 419 30.33 5.83 -23.12
N PRO A 420 30.35 5.06 -22.01
CA PRO A 420 29.21 4.89 -21.10
C PRO A 420 28.77 6.17 -20.41
N GLN A 421 27.46 6.36 -20.32
CA GLN A 421 26.79 7.33 -19.44
C GLN A 421 26.19 6.60 -18.24
N ASP A 422 26.08 7.30 -17.11
CA ASP A 422 25.56 6.75 -15.87
C ASP A 422 24.29 7.49 -15.43
N VAL A 423 23.31 6.73 -14.94
CA VAL A 423 22.11 7.27 -14.26
C VAL A 423 21.96 6.54 -12.93
N GLU A 424 21.86 7.29 -11.84
CA GLU A 424 21.58 6.79 -10.49
C GLU A 424 20.18 7.26 -10.09
N GLN A 425 19.37 6.40 -9.45
CA GLN A 425 18.00 6.77 -9.07
C GLN A 425 17.57 6.23 -7.71
N GLY A 426 16.76 7.06 -7.05
CA GLY A 426 15.78 6.66 -6.04
C GLY A 426 16.37 6.21 -4.70
N PRO A 427 15.51 5.83 -3.74
CA PRO A 427 15.93 5.10 -2.55
C PRO A 427 16.25 3.63 -2.86
N PRO A 428 16.98 2.92 -1.98
CA PRO A 428 17.22 1.49 -2.14
C PRO A 428 15.93 0.68 -2.34
N CYS A 429 15.90 -0.17 -3.36
CA CYS A 429 14.74 -1.01 -3.68
C CYS A 429 15.12 -2.26 -4.48
N LEU A 430 14.18 -3.20 -4.61
CA LEU A 430 14.35 -4.44 -5.38
C LEU A 430 14.01 -4.29 -6.86
N ILE A 431 13.21 -3.29 -7.22
CA ILE A 431 12.70 -3.09 -8.58
C ILE A 431 13.10 -1.70 -9.06
N HIS A 432 13.74 -1.67 -10.21
CA HIS A 432 14.31 -0.44 -10.76
C HIS A 432 13.61 -0.09 -12.07
N ARG A 433 13.47 1.20 -12.33
CA ARG A 433 12.95 1.74 -13.59
C ARG A 433 13.72 3.00 -13.95
N VAL A 434 14.22 3.07 -15.18
CA VAL A 434 14.80 4.28 -15.76
C VAL A 434 14.13 4.55 -17.09
N VAL A 435 13.77 5.82 -17.34
CA VAL A 435 13.30 6.27 -18.65
C VAL A 435 14.42 7.08 -19.28
N LEU A 436 14.96 6.56 -20.39
CA LEU A 436 15.93 7.27 -21.22
C LEU A 436 15.17 8.04 -22.30
N GLU A 437 15.53 9.30 -22.52
CA GLU A 437 14.91 10.20 -23.50
C GLU A 437 15.96 10.77 -24.44
N GLY A 438 15.55 11.18 -25.64
CA GLY A 438 16.44 11.78 -26.64
C GLY A 438 17.44 10.81 -27.29
N LEU A 439 17.17 9.51 -27.26
CA LEU A 439 18.00 8.51 -27.94
C LEU A 439 17.82 8.55 -29.46
N ASP A 440 18.88 8.26 -30.20
CA ASP A 440 18.84 8.17 -31.66
C ASP A 440 17.95 7.00 -32.08
N ALA A 441 16.82 7.26 -32.74
CA ALA A 441 15.86 6.24 -33.16
C ALA A 441 16.51 5.24 -34.15
N GLY A 442 16.23 3.94 -33.97
CA GLY A 442 16.80 2.86 -34.79
C GLY A 442 18.25 2.50 -34.52
N THR A 443 18.84 3.04 -33.45
CA THR A 443 20.20 2.72 -33.01
C THR A 443 20.18 1.67 -31.89
N THR A 444 21.18 0.79 -31.88
CA THR A 444 21.37 -0.20 -30.80
C THR A 444 22.21 0.41 -29.68
N TYR A 445 21.72 0.23 -28.45
CA TYR A 445 22.35 0.63 -27.21
C TYR A 445 22.64 -0.59 -26.36
N THR A 446 23.62 -0.46 -25.46
CA THR A 446 23.89 -1.44 -24.40
C THR A 446 23.58 -0.79 -23.06
N ALA A 447 22.98 -1.55 -22.15
CA ALA A 447 22.73 -1.14 -20.77
C ALA A 447 23.24 -2.20 -19.79
N ARG A 448 23.79 -1.77 -18.65
CA ARG A 448 24.22 -2.64 -17.56
C ARG A 448 23.88 -2.00 -16.21
N ALA A 449 23.16 -2.71 -15.37
CA ALA A 449 22.84 -2.26 -14.02
C ALA A 449 23.86 -2.80 -12.99
N ILE A 450 24.23 -1.95 -12.03
CA ILE A 450 25.24 -2.20 -11.01
C ILE A 450 24.67 -1.78 -9.64
N GLY A 451 24.51 -2.74 -8.74
CA GLY A 451 24.08 -2.53 -7.36
C GLY A 451 25.26 -2.56 -6.38
N GLU A 452 24.96 -2.14 -5.15
CA GLU A 452 25.85 -2.20 -3.99
C GLU A 452 25.22 -3.05 -2.89
N GLY A 453 25.98 -4.01 -2.37
CA GLY A 453 25.57 -4.95 -1.34
C GLY A 453 25.62 -4.34 0.06
N PRO A 454 25.15 -5.08 1.07
CA PRO A 454 25.04 -4.59 2.44
C PRO A 454 26.40 -4.24 3.12
N GLU A 455 27.52 -4.74 2.60
CA GLU A 455 28.87 -4.48 3.12
C GLU A 455 29.69 -3.59 2.16
N GLY A 456 29.04 -2.94 1.18
CA GLY A 456 29.67 -2.06 0.19
C GLY A 456 30.26 -2.80 -1.02
N GLU A 457 30.02 -4.11 -1.15
CA GLU A 457 30.46 -4.90 -2.30
C GLU A 457 29.63 -4.58 -3.55
N SER A 458 30.26 -4.37 -4.70
CA SER A 458 29.53 -4.11 -5.94
C SER A 458 29.16 -5.42 -6.66
N PHE A 459 27.93 -5.50 -7.18
CA PHE A 459 27.46 -6.59 -8.01
C PHE A 459 26.74 -6.04 -9.25
N ALA A 460 26.86 -6.72 -10.39
CA ALA A 460 26.37 -6.20 -11.66
C ALA A 460 25.75 -7.30 -12.52
N GLY A 461 24.72 -6.93 -13.26
CA GLY A 461 24.07 -7.83 -14.20
C GLY A 461 24.86 -7.96 -15.49
N GLU A 462 24.41 -8.89 -16.34
CA GLU A 462 24.92 -9.00 -17.70
C GLU A 462 24.52 -7.77 -18.54
N PRO A 463 25.43 -7.26 -19.40
CA PRO A 463 25.07 -6.22 -20.36
C PRO A 463 23.92 -6.68 -21.26
N THR A 464 22.89 -5.83 -21.41
CA THR A 464 21.72 -6.09 -22.25
C THR A 464 21.71 -5.11 -23.43
N GLU A 465 21.59 -5.65 -24.64
CA GLU A 465 21.40 -4.85 -25.85
C GLU A 465 19.91 -4.50 -26.04
N PHE A 466 19.63 -3.28 -26.47
CA PHE A 466 18.28 -2.86 -26.84
C PHE A 466 18.29 -1.91 -28.04
N LEU A 467 17.23 -2.00 -28.85
CA LEU A 467 17.00 -1.16 -30.02
C LEU A 467 16.03 -0.03 -29.66
N THR A 468 16.24 1.17 -30.20
CA THR A 468 15.35 2.33 -30.00
C THR A 468 14.29 2.51 -31.09
N ALA A 469 14.16 1.53 -31.99
CA ALA A 469 13.05 1.41 -32.93
C ALA A 469 12.08 0.34 -32.45
N CYS A 470 10.80 0.66 -32.48
CA CYS A 470 9.76 -0.36 -32.32
C CYS A 470 9.78 -1.28 -33.54
N PRO A 471 9.69 -2.62 -33.36
CA PRO A 471 9.35 -3.48 -34.46
C PRO A 471 7.99 -3.06 -35.05
N GLU A 472 7.81 -3.26 -36.36
CA GLU A 472 6.53 -2.97 -37.01
C GLU A 472 5.44 -3.84 -36.35
N PRO A 473 4.38 -3.23 -35.76
CA PRO A 473 3.34 -3.99 -35.11
C PRO A 473 2.65 -4.97 -36.08
N PRO A 474 2.37 -6.21 -35.67
CA PRO A 474 1.70 -7.18 -36.53
C PRO A 474 0.29 -6.72 -36.89
N CYS A 475 -0.12 -7.03 -38.13
CA CYS A 475 -1.46 -6.78 -38.66
C CYS A 475 -1.87 -7.96 -39.55
N GLU A 476 -2.32 -9.04 -38.91
CA GLU A 476 -2.62 -10.32 -39.58
C GLU A 476 -3.90 -10.26 -40.44
N THR A 477 -4.76 -9.27 -40.20
CA THR A 477 -6.10 -9.21 -40.81
C THR A 477 -6.16 -8.32 -42.05
N THR A 478 -6.96 -8.72 -43.05
CA THR A 478 -7.18 -7.91 -44.26
C THR A 478 -8.28 -6.88 -44.06
N VAL A 479 -9.47 -7.36 -43.72
CA VAL A 479 -10.64 -6.58 -43.30
C VAL A 479 -11.41 -7.44 -42.31
N VAL A 480 -11.71 -6.90 -41.14
CA VAL A 480 -12.64 -7.46 -40.16
C VAL A 480 -13.68 -6.39 -39.84
N ALA A 481 -14.90 -6.82 -39.56
CA ALA A 481 -16.01 -5.95 -39.24
C ALA A 481 -16.65 -6.35 -37.91
N ILE A 482 -16.80 -5.39 -37.00
CA ILE A 482 -17.47 -5.55 -35.70
C ILE A 482 -18.78 -4.77 -35.76
N PRO A 483 -19.94 -5.41 -35.50
CA PRO A 483 -21.19 -4.68 -35.34
C PRO A 483 -21.15 -3.91 -34.01
N LEU A 484 -21.49 -2.64 -34.03
CA LEU A 484 -21.58 -1.77 -32.87
C LEU A 484 -23.00 -1.20 -32.80
N VAL A 485 -23.49 -0.99 -31.58
CA VAL A 485 -24.83 -0.44 -31.36
C VAL A 485 -24.75 0.71 -30.38
N VAL A 486 -25.43 1.81 -30.69
CA VAL A 486 -25.72 2.86 -29.71
C VAL A 486 -27.19 2.74 -29.34
N ASP A 487 -27.45 2.43 -28.06
CA ASP A 487 -28.80 2.27 -27.53
C ASP A 487 -29.27 3.57 -26.88
N ASN A 488 -30.47 4.03 -27.28
CA ASN A 488 -31.15 5.16 -26.66
C ASN A 488 -32.46 4.68 -26.02
N PRO A 489 -32.44 4.27 -24.74
CA PRO A 489 -33.64 3.83 -24.05
C PRO A 489 -34.57 4.99 -23.63
N TYR A 490 -34.14 6.24 -23.85
CA TYR A 490 -34.77 7.43 -23.30
C TYR A 490 -35.85 8.00 -24.23
N PRO A 491 -36.83 8.77 -23.71
CA PRO A 491 -37.94 9.33 -24.50
C PRO A 491 -37.54 10.53 -25.38
N ILE A 492 -36.26 10.86 -25.48
CA ILE A 492 -35.71 11.97 -26.26
C ILE A 492 -34.76 11.45 -27.32
N ALA A 493 -34.78 12.05 -28.51
CA ALA A 493 -33.85 11.69 -29.57
C ALA A 493 -32.47 12.29 -29.30
N ALA A 494 -31.42 11.53 -29.62
CA ALA A 494 -30.05 12.01 -29.67
C ALA A 494 -29.74 12.41 -31.11
N GLU A 495 -29.48 13.69 -31.36
CA GLU A 495 -29.11 14.22 -32.68
C GLU A 495 -27.66 14.66 -32.66
N SER A 496 -26.82 14.09 -33.52
CA SER A 496 -25.38 14.36 -33.56
C SER A 496 -24.72 14.33 -32.17
N TRP A 497 -25.18 13.42 -31.29
CA TRP A 497 -24.74 13.34 -29.91
C TRP A 497 -23.35 12.70 -29.82
N PRO A 498 -22.39 13.28 -29.09
CA PRO A 498 -21.06 12.69 -28.95
C PRO A 498 -21.11 11.34 -28.23
N ILE A 499 -20.48 10.35 -28.86
CA ILE A 499 -20.27 9.02 -28.31
C ILE A 499 -18.76 8.80 -28.16
N CYS A 500 -18.37 8.41 -26.95
CA CYS A 500 -17.02 7.92 -26.63
C CYS A 500 -17.16 6.48 -26.12
N GLY A 501 -16.41 5.55 -26.71
CA GLY A 501 -16.48 4.15 -26.28
C GLY A 501 -15.27 3.33 -26.67
N GLY A 502 -14.88 2.44 -25.77
CA GLY A 502 -13.78 1.51 -25.94
C GLY A 502 -14.13 0.28 -26.78
N VAL A 503 -13.22 -0.14 -27.68
CA VAL A 503 -13.35 -1.37 -28.46
C VAL A 503 -12.07 -2.22 -28.35
N PRO A 504 -12.16 -3.46 -27.83
CA PRO A 504 -11.02 -4.37 -27.78
C PRO A 504 -10.65 -4.91 -29.15
N ILE A 505 -9.35 -5.09 -29.37
CA ILE A 505 -8.81 -5.76 -30.54
C ILE A 505 -7.95 -6.95 -30.09
N PRO A 506 -8.19 -8.16 -30.62
CA PRO A 506 -7.37 -9.32 -30.30
C PRO A 506 -5.91 -9.12 -30.72
N GLN A 507 -4.99 -9.74 -29.97
CA GLN A 507 -3.56 -9.67 -30.25
C GLN A 507 -3.22 -10.07 -31.69
N GLY A 508 -2.28 -9.35 -32.31
CA GLY A 508 -1.81 -9.59 -33.68
C GLY A 508 -2.69 -9.04 -34.80
N GLN A 509 -3.94 -8.65 -34.51
CA GLN A 509 -4.91 -8.39 -35.59
C GLN A 509 -4.81 -6.99 -36.23
N LEU A 510 -4.37 -5.98 -35.48
CA LEU A 510 -4.32 -4.58 -35.94
C LEU A 510 -3.02 -3.91 -35.51
N GLY A 511 -2.22 -3.45 -36.46
CA GLY A 511 -0.96 -2.76 -36.16
C GLY A 511 -1.11 -1.24 -35.93
N ASP A 512 -2.04 -0.61 -36.65
CA ASP A 512 -2.15 0.85 -36.77
C ASP A 512 -3.61 1.34 -36.72
N ALA A 513 -3.89 2.37 -35.93
CA ALA A 513 -5.24 2.92 -35.75
C ALA A 513 -5.78 3.73 -36.95
N GLY A 514 -4.94 4.08 -37.91
CA GLY A 514 -5.31 4.64 -39.21
C GLY A 514 -5.98 3.61 -40.13
N MET A 515 -5.82 2.31 -39.84
CA MET A 515 -6.44 1.19 -40.56
C MET A 515 -7.85 0.86 -40.00
N VAL A 516 -8.59 1.88 -39.54
CA VAL A 516 -9.89 1.71 -38.87
C VAL A 516 -10.88 2.75 -39.37
N ARG A 517 -12.08 2.34 -39.78
CA ARG A 517 -13.19 3.24 -40.14
C ARG A 517 -14.51 2.79 -39.50
N LEU A 518 -15.45 3.72 -39.36
CA LEU A 518 -16.80 3.44 -38.89
C LEU A 518 -17.77 3.68 -40.04
N VAL A 519 -18.72 2.77 -40.24
CA VAL A 519 -19.70 2.81 -41.33
C VAL A 519 -21.11 2.68 -40.74
N ALA A 520 -22.08 3.44 -41.25
CA ALA A 520 -23.50 3.24 -40.99
C ALA A 520 -24.30 3.36 -42.30
N GLY A 521 -25.23 2.43 -42.55
CA GLY A 521 -26.01 2.42 -43.79
C GLY A 521 -25.17 2.41 -45.09
N GLY A 522 -23.95 1.87 -45.04
CA GLY A 522 -23.00 1.87 -46.18
C GLY A 522 -22.21 3.17 -46.38
N THR A 523 -22.37 4.17 -45.49
CA THR A 523 -21.67 5.46 -45.55
C THR A 523 -20.62 5.56 -44.45
N ASP A 524 -19.45 6.11 -44.77
CA ASP A 524 -18.38 6.38 -43.80
C ASP A 524 -18.83 7.47 -42.81
N ILE A 525 -18.68 7.20 -41.50
CA ILE A 525 -18.99 8.13 -40.42
C ILE A 525 -17.71 8.85 -39.98
N PRO A 526 -17.72 10.19 -39.80
CA PRO A 526 -16.59 10.93 -39.23
C PRO A 526 -16.17 10.34 -37.89
N LEU A 527 -14.94 9.85 -37.84
CA LEU A 527 -14.43 9.07 -36.71
C LEU A 527 -13.06 9.60 -36.28
N GLN A 528 -12.90 9.74 -34.97
CA GLN A 528 -11.62 9.88 -34.30
C GLN A 528 -11.32 8.60 -33.52
N VAL A 529 -10.10 8.09 -33.67
CA VAL A 529 -9.65 6.84 -33.07
C VAL A 529 -8.35 7.11 -32.32
N GLN A 530 -8.27 6.67 -31.07
CA GLN A 530 -7.05 6.66 -30.28
C GLN A 530 -6.67 5.22 -29.91
N THR A 531 -5.38 4.89 -29.98
CA THR A 531 -4.86 3.67 -29.35
C THR A 531 -4.58 3.99 -27.89
N VAL A 532 -5.27 3.34 -26.97
CA VAL A 532 -5.10 3.59 -25.51
C VAL A 532 -4.34 2.47 -24.80
N ALA A 533 -4.21 1.31 -25.44
CA ALA A 533 -3.33 0.23 -25.01
C ALA A 533 -2.81 -0.59 -26.19
N ARG A 534 -1.64 -1.21 -26.00
CA ARG A 534 -1.00 -2.13 -26.95
C ARG A 534 -0.60 -3.44 -26.27
N TRP A 535 -0.67 -4.52 -27.03
CA TRP A 535 -0.15 -5.83 -26.63
C TRP A 535 1.39 -5.82 -26.59
N PRO A 536 2.03 -6.81 -25.94
CA PRO A 536 3.49 -6.92 -25.90
C PRO A 536 4.16 -6.99 -27.28
N ASP A 537 3.46 -7.51 -28.30
CA ASP A 537 3.94 -7.55 -29.70
C ASP A 537 3.80 -6.22 -30.45
N GLY A 538 3.30 -5.17 -29.78
CA GLY A 538 3.08 -3.85 -30.35
C GLY A 538 1.74 -3.65 -31.04
N SER A 539 0.97 -4.72 -31.31
CA SER A 539 -0.37 -4.62 -31.90
C SER A 539 -1.33 -3.85 -30.98
N VAL A 540 -2.32 -3.21 -31.60
CA VAL A 540 -3.37 -2.48 -30.89
C VAL A 540 -4.16 -3.46 -30.03
N LYS A 541 -4.24 -3.16 -28.74
CA LYS A 541 -5.04 -3.92 -27.77
C LYS A 541 -6.41 -3.32 -27.56
N TRP A 542 -6.46 -1.99 -27.51
CA TRP A 542 -7.69 -1.28 -27.22
C TRP A 542 -7.76 0.06 -27.95
N LEU A 543 -8.89 0.28 -28.60
CA LEU A 543 -9.22 1.51 -29.32
C LEU A 543 -10.23 2.32 -28.52
N LEU A 544 -10.07 3.63 -28.50
CA LEU A 544 -11.11 4.57 -28.07
C LEU A 544 -11.69 5.25 -29.30
N LEU A 545 -13.01 5.12 -29.48
CA LEU A 545 -13.73 5.70 -30.61
C LEU A 545 -14.46 6.96 -30.15
N ASN A 546 -14.32 8.04 -30.91
CA ASN A 546 -15.08 9.28 -30.75
C ASN A 546 -15.79 9.63 -32.06
N PHE A 547 -17.12 9.69 -32.04
CA PHE A 547 -17.96 10.05 -33.18
C PHE A 547 -19.28 10.70 -32.70
N ALA A 548 -20.06 11.25 -33.64
CA ALA A 548 -21.40 11.78 -33.34
C ALA A 548 -22.47 10.79 -33.82
N ALA A 549 -23.41 10.43 -32.95
CA ALA A 549 -24.48 9.48 -33.24
C ALA A 549 -25.84 10.17 -33.35
N ASP A 550 -26.63 9.73 -34.31
CA ASP A 550 -28.06 10.04 -34.42
C ASP A 550 -28.84 8.80 -33.98
N VAL A 551 -29.59 8.91 -32.89
CA VAL A 551 -30.37 7.80 -32.31
C VAL A 551 -31.76 8.29 -31.92
N PRO A 552 -32.83 7.84 -32.61
CA PRO A 552 -34.19 8.19 -32.24
C PRO A 552 -34.53 7.82 -30.78
N ALA A 553 -35.50 8.51 -30.19
CA ALA A 553 -36.00 8.18 -28.87
C ALA A 553 -36.47 6.71 -28.80
N LYS A 554 -36.13 6.01 -27.70
CA LYS A 554 -36.49 4.61 -27.46
C LYS A 554 -36.12 3.68 -28.62
N SER A 555 -34.96 3.91 -29.22
CA SER A 555 -34.48 3.19 -30.41
C SER A 555 -32.98 2.92 -30.34
N LYS A 556 -32.48 2.19 -31.34
CA LYS A 556 -31.07 1.83 -31.49
C LYS A 556 -30.57 2.26 -32.85
N SER A 557 -29.31 2.67 -32.93
CA SER A 557 -28.60 2.91 -34.18
C SER A 557 -27.44 1.93 -34.32
N GLU A 558 -27.36 1.30 -35.50
CA GLU A 558 -26.35 0.30 -35.82
C GLU A 558 -25.21 0.91 -36.61
N TYR A 559 -23.99 0.53 -36.22
CA TYR A 559 -22.74 0.91 -36.85
C TYR A 559 -21.89 -0.32 -37.10
N ARG A 560 -20.94 -0.21 -38.01
CA ARG A 560 -19.95 -1.26 -38.28
C ARG A 560 -18.55 -0.67 -38.19
N LEU A 561 -17.75 -1.13 -37.24
CA LEU A 561 -16.33 -0.81 -37.18
C LEU A 561 -15.58 -1.77 -38.09
N GLU A 562 -14.96 -1.24 -39.13
CA GLU A 562 -14.10 -2.02 -40.02
C GLU A 562 -12.64 -1.71 -39.71
N TYR A 563 -11.80 -2.74 -39.64
CA TYR A 563 -10.36 -2.59 -39.46
C TYR A 563 -9.56 -3.63 -40.25
N GLY A 564 -8.28 -3.33 -40.49
CA GLY A 564 -7.33 -4.22 -41.18
C GLY A 564 -6.58 -3.50 -42.30
N ARG A 565 -5.52 -4.13 -42.84
CA ARG A 565 -4.58 -3.48 -43.79
C ARG A 565 -5.21 -2.89 -45.06
N ALA A 566 -6.40 -3.34 -45.46
CA ALA A 566 -7.12 -2.80 -46.62
C ALA A 566 -8.12 -1.67 -46.27
N VAL A 567 -8.31 -1.39 -44.98
CA VAL A 567 -9.23 -0.35 -44.50
C VAL A 567 -8.51 0.99 -44.43
N LYS A 568 -9.18 2.05 -44.91
CA LYS A 568 -8.72 3.43 -44.79
C LYS A 568 -9.86 4.31 -44.30
N ARG A 569 -9.57 5.17 -43.34
CA ARG A 569 -10.51 6.18 -42.83
C ARG A 569 -10.53 7.42 -43.72
N ALA A 570 -11.72 7.92 -44.03
CA ALA A 570 -11.87 9.22 -44.67
C ALA A 570 -11.45 10.37 -43.73
N ALA A 571 -10.88 11.44 -44.30
CA ALA A 571 -10.59 12.65 -43.53
C ALA A 571 -11.89 13.33 -43.08
N VAL A 572 -11.88 13.89 -41.87
CA VAL A 572 -13.03 14.64 -41.33
C VAL A 572 -13.08 16.04 -41.95
N SER A 573 -14.17 16.37 -42.66
CA SER A 573 -14.41 17.71 -43.17
C SER A 573 -14.75 18.69 -42.02
N GLN A 574 -14.21 19.91 -42.04
CA GLN A 574 -14.43 20.93 -40.99
C GLN A 574 -14.14 20.36 -39.58
N PRO A 575 -12.89 19.99 -39.28
CA PRO A 575 -12.54 19.42 -37.99
C PRO A 575 -12.69 20.45 -36.86
N LEU A 576 -12.84 19.96 -35.62
CA LEU A 576 -12.62 20.77 -34.43
C LEU A 576 -11.18 21.31 -34.45
N MET A 577 -11.01 22.58 -34.09
CA MET A 577 -9.71 23.26 -34.10
C MET A 577 -9.27 23.63 -32.68
N VAL A 578 -8.01 23.36 -32.37
CA VAL A 578 -7.33 23.80 -31.14
C VAL A 578 -6.08 24.58 -31.53
N VAL A 579 -6.01 25.85 -31.18
CA VAL A 579 -4.90 26.76 -31.52
C VAL A 579 -4.27 27.28 -30.24
N GLU A 580 -2.96 27.05 -30.09
CA GLU A 580 -2.16 27.59 -28.99
C GLU A 580 -1.54 28.93 -29.38
N SER A 581 -1.48 29.85 -28.42
CA SER A 581 -0.86 31.17 -28.58
C SER A 581 -0.33 31.67 -27.24
N ASP A 582 0.47 32.73 -27.24
CA ASP A 582 0.95 33.41 -26.03
C ASP A 582 -0.17 33.92 -25.11
N LYS A 583 -1.40 34.02 -25.63
CA LYS A 583 -2.60 34.49 -24.90
C LYS A 583 -3.46 33.36 -24.33
N GLY A 584 -3.03 32.10 -24.45
CA GLY A 584 -3.78 30.91 -24.03
C GLY A 584 -4.24 30.04 -25.21
N LEU A 585 -5.13 29.08 -24.92
CA LEU A 585 -5.68 28.15 -25.92
C LEU A 585 -7.01 28.66 -26.47
N GLN A 586 -7.16 28.63 -27.79
CA GLN A 586 -8.42 28.90 -28.50
C GLN A 586 -8.97 27.60 -29.07
N ILE A 587 -10.26 27.32 -28.83
CA ILE A 587 -10.94 26.12 -29.31
C ILE A 587 -12.17 26.53 -30.12
N ASP A 588 -12.29 25.98 -31.33
CA ASP A 588 -13.43 26.17 -32.23
C ASP A 588 -14.06 24.81 -32.56
N THR A 589 -15.28 24.59 -32.08
CA THR A 589 -16.07 23.38 -32.39
C THR A 589 -16.80 23.46 -33.72
N GLY A 590 -16.84 24.64 -34.36
CA GLY A 590 -17.69 24.96 -35.51
C GLY A 590 -18.99 25.65 -35.12
N LYS A 591 -19.55 25.33 -33.94
CA LYS A 591 -20.73 26.02 -33.36
C LYS A 591 -20.41 26.89 -32.15
N LEU A 592 -19.31 26.60 -31.45
CA LEU A 592 -18.88 27.30 -30.26
C LEU A 592 -17.39 27.64 -30.38
N ARG A 593 -17.05 28.89 -30.06
CA ARG A 593 -15.67 29.38 -29.96
C ARG A 593 -15.42 29.90 -28.58
N PHE A 594 -14.44 29.35 -27.89
CA PHE A 594 -14.07 29.78 -26.55
C PHE A 594 -12.56 29.69 -26.36
N SER A 595 -12.09 30.24 -25.25
CA SER A 595 -10.68 30.18 -24.88
C SER A 595 -10.48 29.63 -23.48
N VAL A 596 -9.28 29.11 -23.23
CA VAL A 596 -8.79 28.79 -21.89
C VAL A 596 -7.69 29.80 -21.56
N ASP A 597 -7.93 30.61 -20.53
CA ASP A 597 -7.01 31.66 -20.10
C ASP A 597 -5.82 31.10 -19.28
N ALA A 598 -4.90 31.99 -18.88
CA ALA A 598 -3.69 31.61 -18.12
C ALA A 598 -3.99 31.06 -16.71
N GLY A 599 -5.18 31.34 -16.15
CA GLY A 599 -5.68 30.74 -14.92
C GLY A 599 -6.43 29.41 -15.16
N GLY A 600 -6.39 28.89 -16.38
CA GLY A 600 -7.03 27.64 -16.76
C GLY A 600 -8.55 27.75 -16.83
N ASN A 601 -9.12 28.95 -16.93
CA ASN A 601 -10.58 29.17 -16.92
C ASN A 601 -11.13 29.25 -18.33
N ILE A 602 -12.37 28.76 -18.50
CA ILE A 602 -13.10 28.92 -19.75
C ILE A 602 -13.49 30.39 -19.88
N ASN A 603 -13.23 30.99 -21.03
CA ASN A 603 -13.62 32.34 -21.36
C ASN A 603 -14.40 32.35 -22.69
N HIS A 604 -15.69 32.73 -22.59
CA HIS A 604 -16.63 32.85 -23.70
C HIS A 604 -17.43 34.17 -23.61
N SER A 605 -18.36 34.25 -22.65
CA SER A 605 -19.18 35.43 -22.34
C SER A 605 -18.67 36.21 -21.12
N GLY A 606 -17.44 35.92 -20.69
CA GLY A 606 -16.88 36.18 -19.38
C GLY A 606 -16.09 34.97 -18.89
N VAL A 607 -15.50 35.08 -17.70
CA VAL A 607 -14.65 34.04 -17.10
C VAL A 607 -15.49 33.08 -16.25
N TYR A 608 -15.41 31.78 -16.55
CA TYR A 608 -16.05 30.70 -15.80
C TYR A 608 -15.05 30.15 -14.80
N GLN A 609 -15.30 30.40 -13.51
CA GLN A 609 -14.30 30.23 -12.46
C GLN A 609 -14.81 29.41 -11.29
N THR A 610 -13.89 28.82 -10.53
CA THR A 610 -14.23 28.23 -9.24
C THR A 610 -14.05 29.27 -8.15
N VAL A 611 -15.00 29.32 -7.21
CA VAL A 611 -14.98 30.24 -6.07
C VAL A 611 -15.22 29.45 -4.80
N ALA A 612 -14.36 29.59 -3.81
CA ALA A 612 -14.51 28.98 -2.48
C ALA A 612 -14.52 30.05 -1.40
N GLU A 613 -15.17 29.76 -0.28
CA GLU A 613 -15.11 30.58 0.93
C GLU A 613 -14.76 29.69 2.13
N ASP A 614 -13.75 30.09 2.88
CA ASP A 614 -13.30 29.38 4.09
C ASP A 614 -14.17 29.72 5.31
N THR A 615 -13.75 29.27 6.49
CA THR A 615 -14.43 29.53 7.75
C THR A 615 -14.17 30.92 8.36
N GLU A 616 -13.22 31.68 7.82
CA GLU A 616 -12.90 33.04 8.24
C GLU A 616 -13.61 34.09 7.36
N GLY A 617 -14.13 33.66 6.20
CA GLY A 617 -14.78 34.52 5.22
C GLY A 617 -13.84 34.98 4.10
N ASN A 618 -12.63 34.42 4.01
CA ASN A 618 -11.73 34.67 2.90
C ASN A 618 -12.27 33.96 1.65
N VAL A 619 -12.15 34.62 0.51
CA VAL A 619 -12.74 34.14 -0.74
C VAL A 619 -11.64 33.87 -1.77
N TYR A 620 -11.56 32.61 -2.21
CA TYR A 620 -10.54 32.10 -3.11
C TYR A 620 -11.08 31.89 -4.52
N ARG A 621 -10.27 32.15 -5.55
CA ARG A 621 -10.65 32.08 -6.97
C ARG A 621 -9.56 31.50 -7.85
N THR A 622 -9.95 30.82 -8.92
CA THR A 622 -9.01 30.37 -9.97
C THR A 622 -8.58 31.50 -10.91
N ALA A 623 -9.36 32.58 -11.04
CA ALA A 623 -9.04 33.68 -11.97
C ALA A 623 -7.82 34.53 -11.55
N GLY A 624 -7.37 34.42 -10.30
CA GLY A 624 -6.15 35.08 -9.83
C GLY A 624 -4.88 34.23 -9.99
N GLY A 625 -5.02 32.91 -10.12
CA GLY A 625 -3.91 31.95 -10.13
C GLY A 625 -3.33 31.71 -11.53
N LYS A 626 -2.18 31.01 -11.57
CA LYS A 626 -1.59 30.50 -12.82
C LYS A 626 -1.83 29.00 -12.91
N ALA A 627 -2.39 28.55 -14.03
CA ALA A 627 -2.65 27.14 -14.27
C ALA A 627 -1.53 26.46 -15.06
N GLU A 628 -1.31 25.17 -14.78
CA GLU A 628 -0.73 24.25 -15.75
C GLU A 628 -1.82 23.85 -16.75
N ILE A 629 -1.54 23.96 -18.05
CA ILE A 629 -2.51 23.65 -19.11
C ILE A 629 -1.89 22.63 -20.07
N THR A 630 -2.56 21.49 -20.21
CA THR A 630 -2.13 20.38 -21.06
C THR A 630 -3.26 19.97 -22.00
N VAL A 631 -2.98 19.87 -23.30
CA VAL A 631 -3.91 19.27 -24.27
C VAL A 631 -3.73 17.76 -24.23
N GLU A 632 -4.60 17.05 -23.50
CA GLU A 632 -4.54 15.59 -23.34
C GLU A 632 -4.99 14.84 -24.61
N GLU A 633 -5.92 15.43 -25.37
CA GLU A 633 -6.44 14.89 -26.62
C GLU A 633 -6.63 16.00 -27.64
N ARG A 634 -6.04 15.81 -28.84
CA ARG A 634 -6.17 16.72 -29.99
C ARG A 634 -6.63 15.93 -31.21
N GLY A 635 -7.93 15.96 -31.49
CA GLY A 635 -8.43 15.32 -32.71
C GLY A 635 -9.59 16.07 -33.36
N PRO A 636 -10.01 15.59 -34.56
CA PRO A 636 -10.95 16.29 -35.41
C PRO A 636 -12.41 16.25 -34.91
N ILE A 637 -12.75 15.36 -33.99
CA ILE A 637 -14.09 15.18 -33.40
C ILE A 637 -14.14 15.64 -31.94
N ARG A 638 -13.11 15.34 -31.14
CA ARG A 638 -13.04 15.68 -29.72
C ARG A 638 -11.67 16.26 -29.38
N ALA A 639 -11.68 17.27 -28.51
CA ALA A 639 -10.50 17.73 -27.79
C ALA A 639 -10.73 17.69 -26.28
N VAL A 640 -9.69 17.37 -25.53
CA VAL A 640 -9.67 17.38 -24.06
C VAL A 640 -8.52 18.25 -23.58
N VAL A 641 -8.84 19.28 -22.83
CA VAL A 641 -7.87 20.19 -22.22
C VAL A 641 -7.89 20.00 -20.70
N LYS A 642 -6.77 19.57 -20.13
CA LYS A 642 -6.56 19.50 -18.68
C LYS A 642 -5.98 20.82 -18.19
N THR A 643 -6.56 21.38 -17.13
CA THR A 643 -6.01 22.53 -16.42
C THR A 643 -5.86 22.19 -14.95
N VAL A 644 -4.75 22.51 -14.32
CA VAL A 644 -4.54 22.39 -12.87
C VAL A 644 -4.18 23.77 -12.33
N ALA A 645 -5.01 24.31 -11.44
CA ALA A 645 -4.84 25.67 -10.91
C ALA A 645 -5.09 25.71 -9.40
N PRO A 646 -4.30 26.46 -8.62
CA PRO A 646 -4.62 26.74 -7.24
C PRO A 646 -5.81 27.70 -7.13
N LEU A 647 -6.59 27.56 -6.05
CA LEU A 647 -7.53 28.56 -5.59
C LEU A 647 -6.78 29.57 -4.71
N ILE A 648 -6.70 30.82 -5.17
CA ILE A 648 -5.98 31.88 -4.45
C ILE A 648 -6.92 32.96 -3.94
N ASP A 649 -6.62 33.53 -2.77
CA ASP A 649 -7.35 34.68 -2.26
C ASP A 649 -6.75 36.03 -2.75
N LYS A 650 -7.15 37.14 -2.11
CA LYS A 650 -6.67 38.49 -2.44
C LYS A 650 -5.22 38.76 -1.99
N ASP A 651 -4.74 38.02 -0.99
CA ASP A 651 -3.41 38.19 -0.40
C ASP A 651 -2.39 37.22 -1.02
N GLY A 652 -2.88 36.24 -1.80
CA GLY A 652 -2.08 35.26 -2.55
C GLY A 652 -2.02 33.90 -1.87
N ASP A 653 -2.78 33.69 -0.80
CA ASP A 653 -2.82 32.43 -0.07
C ASP A 653 -3.60 31.38 -0.86
N GLU A 654 -3.10 30.15 -0.85
CA GLU A 654 -3.67 29.00 -1.56
C GLU A 654 -4.57 28.17 -0.65
N LEU A 655 -5.70 27.69 -1.19
CA LEU A 655 -6.64 26.82 -0.46
C LEU A 655 -6.62 25.37 -0.97
N PHE A 656 -6.85 25.18 -2.27
CA PHE A 656 -6.95 23.87 -2.93
C PHE A 656 -6.43 23.93 -4.36
N LEU A 657 -6.06 22.78 -4.93
CA LEU A 657 -5.95 22.58 -6.37
C LEU A 657 -7.30 22.24 -7.00
N ILE A 658 -7.55 22.87 -8.14
CA ILE A 658 -8.67 22.58 -9.03
C ILE A 658 -8.11 22.00 -10.33
N GLU A 659 -8.37 20.72 -10.54
CA GLU A 659 -8.11 20.02 -11.80
C GLU A 659 -9.40 20.02 -12.63
N LYS A 660 -9.37 20.58 -13.85
CA LYS A 660 -10.49 20.50 -14.81
C LYS A 660 -10.06 19.75 -16.05
N ARG A 661 -10.88 18.82 -16.53
CA ARG A 661 -10.83 18.34 -17.92
C ARG A 661 -12.00 18.92 -18.68
N ILE A 662 -11.70 19.76 -19.66
CA ILE A 662 -12.67 20.45 -20.51
C ILE A 662 -12.76 19.68 -21.82
N GLU A 663 -13.93 19.10 -22.09
CA GLU A 663 -14.20 18.34 -23.30
C GLU A 663 -15.02 19.20 -24.27
N ALA A 664 -14.50 19.31 -25.49
CA ALA A 664 -15.16 19.99 -26.60
C ALA A 664 -15.35 19.02 -27.77
N TYR A 665 -16.50 19.11 -28.42
CA TYR A 665 -16.92 18.19 -29.47
C TYR A 665 -17.28 18.93 -30.75
N ARG A 666 -16.84 18.41 -31.90
CA ARG A 666 -17.13 18.95 -33.22
C ARG A 666 -18.64 19.13 -33.41
N ASN A 667 -19.04 20.32 -33.86
CA ASN A 667 -20.40 20.76 -34.12
C ASN A 667 -21.37 20.70 -32.91
N ALA A 668 -20.85 20.61 -31.68
CA ALA A 668 -21.62 20.79 -30.46
C ALA A 668 -21.53 22.25 -29.98
N ALA A 669 -22.64 22.80 -29.49
CA ALA A 669 -22.67 24.07 -28.78
C ALA A 669 -22.72 23.87 -27.26
N PHE A 670 -22.03 22.84 -26.74
CA PHE A 670 -21.89 22.63 -25.30
C PHE A 670 -20.47 22.17 -24.96
N LEU A 671 -20.11 22.32 -23.68
CA LEU A 671 -18.87 21.82 -23.10
C LEU A 671 -19.21 20.89 -21.94
N ARG A 672 -18.45 19.80 -21.82
CA ARG A 672 -18.47 18.96 -20.62
C ARG A 672 -17.22 19.26 -19.81
N VAL A 673 -17.37 19.43 -18.50
CA VAL A 673 -16.28 19.81 -17.59
C VAL A 673 -16.26 18.86 -16.42
N HIS A 674 -15.21 18.05 -16.34
CA HIS A 674 -14.88 17.28 -15.14
C HIS A 674 -14.14 18.22 -14.18
N HIS A 675 -14.86 18.81 -13.24
CA HIS A 675 -14.31 19.70 -12.22
C HIS A 675 -13.89 18.89 -11.00
N THR A 676 -12.60 18.86 -10.68
CA THR A 676 -12.06 18.06 -9.57
C THR A 676 -11.40 18.96 -8.55
N LEU A 677 -11.90 18.90 -7.33
CA LEU A 677 -11.23 19.44 -6.16
C LEU A 677 -10.16 18.45 -5.67
N VAL A 678 -8.97 18.91 -5.32
CA VAL A 678 -7.94 18.12 -4.62
C VAL A 678 -7.51 18.88 -3.37
N VAL A 679 -7.58 18.24 -2.20
CA VAL A 679 -7.14 18.85 -0.93
C VAL A 679 -5.63 18.71 -0.80
N ASP A 680 -4.90 19.76 -1.20
CA ASP A 680 -3.44 19.77 -1.29
C ASP A 680 -2.74 20.60 -0.20
N GLY A 681 -3.42 20.85 0.93
CA GLY A 681 -2.84 21.53 2.09
C GLY A 681 -2.16 20.57 3.09
N PRO A 682 -1.14 21.02 3.85
CA PRO A 682 -0.40 20.19 4.81
C PRO A 682 -1.23 19.81 6.05
N ASP A 683 -2.30 20.54 6.34
CA ASP A 683 -3.19 20.24 7.45
C ASP A 683 -3.98 18.95 7.22
N ARG A 684 -4.22 18.19 8.30
CA ARG A 684 -5.01 16.95 8.24
C ARG A 684 -6.38 17.16 7.60
N PHE A 685 -7.02 18.28 7.91
CA PHE A 685 -8.32 18.66 7.37
C PHE A 685 -8.32 20.14 6.98
N THR A 686 -8.91 20.43 5.83
CA THR A 686 -9.25 21.78 5.41
C THR A 686 -10.76 21.97 5.53
N THR A 687 -11.20 23.13 6.03
CA THR A 687 -12.62 23.45 6.21
C THR A 687 -13.07 24.58 5.33
N ILE A 688 -14.20 24.41 4.64
CA ILE A 688 -14.84 25.46 3.84
C ILE A 688 -16.31 25.64 4.20
N ARG A 689 -16.84 26.84 3.98
CA ARG A 689 -18.28 27.12 4.07
C ARG A 689 -18.99 26.84 2.75
N ARG A 690 -18.34 27.14 1.62
CA ARG A 690 -18.91 26.90 0.29
C ARG A 690 -17.86 26.72 -0.80
N LEU A 691 -18.27 26.05 -1.87
CA LEU A 691 -17.55 25.90 -3.14
C LEU A 691 -18.55 26.00 -4.31
N ASN A 692 -18.28 26.91 -5.23
CA ASN A 692 -19.12 27.18 -6.40
C ASN A 692 -18.31 27.08 -7.69
N TYR A 693 -18.96 26.61 -8.75
CA TYR A 693 -18.54 26.90 -10.12
C TYR A 693 -19.40 28.05 -10.65
N GLN A 694 -18.80 29.23 -10.77
CA GLN A 694 -19.49 30.46 -11.12
C GLN A 694 -19.51 30.64 -12.64
N VAL A 695 -20.73 30.80 -13.17
CA VAL A 695 -21.01 31.03 -14.58
C VAL A 695 -21.33 32.52 -14.79
N PRO A 696 -20.57 33.22 -15.66
CA PRO A 696 -20.72 34.66 -15.86
C PRO A 696 -21.98 34.94 -16.68
N VAL A 697 -23.05 35.28 -15.97
CA VAL A 697 -24.33 35.72 -16.54
C VAL A 697 -24.60 37.15 -16.09
N GLY A 698 -25.11 37.99 -16.99
CA GLY A 698 -25.50 39.35 -16.61
C GLY A 698 -26.64 39.37 -15.59
N LYS A 699 -26.99 40.55 -15.06
CA LYS A 699 -28.10 40.69 -14.10
C LYS A 699 -29.40 40.10 -14.66
N GLN A 700 -29.93 39.08 -13.98
CA GLN A 700 -31.13 38.36 -14.40
C GLN A 700 -32.38 38.99 -13.78
N THR A 701 -33.46 39.07 -14.56
CA THR A 701 -34.77 39.59 -14.11
C THR A 701 -35.91 38.60 -14.30
N ALA A 702 -35.67 37.49 -15.00
CA ALA A 702 -36.64 36.44 -15.27
C ALA A 702 -36.21 35.13 -14.62
N SER A 703 -37.20 34.32 -14.23
CA SER A 703 -37.01 33.05 -13.53
C SER A 703 -36.42 31.98 -14.46
N TRP A 704 -35.56 31.14 -13.92
CA TRP A 704 -34.99 29.97 -14.60
C TRP A 704 -35.76 28.71 -14.20
N ARG A 705 -35.72 27.66 -15.01
CA ARG A 705 -36.42 26.39 -14.73
C ARG A 705 -35.44 25.34 -14.22
N ALA A 706 -35.70 24.79 -13.04
CA ALA A 706 -34.94 23.69 -12.45
C ALA A 706 -35.74 22.39 -12.53
N ALA A 707 -35.11 21.31 -12.99
CA ALA A 707 -35.75 19.99 -13.07
C ALA A 707 -35.67 19.23 -11.75
N VAL A 708 -36.79 18.62 -11.34
CA VAL A 708 -36.94 17.80 -10.14
C VAL A 708 -37.48 16.42 -10.54
N ALA A 709 -37.06 15.38 -9.83
CA ALA A 709 -37.49 14.01 -10.08
C ALA A 709 -39.02 13.88 -10.12
N GLY A 710 -39.52 13.00 -10.99
CA GLY A 710 -40.95 12.84 -11.24
C GLY A 710 -41.52 13.80 -12.30
N GLU A 711 -40.68 14.23 -13.26
CA GLU A 711 -41.07 15.11 -14.38
C GLU A 711 -41.71 16.45 -13.92
N ARG A 712 -41.22 16.98 -12.79
CA ARG A 712 -41.67 18.26 -12.25
C ARG A 712 -40.61 19.33 -12.48
N GLU A 713 -41.06 20.54 -12.79
CA GLU A 713 -40.20 21.72 -12.88
C GLU A 713 -40.51 22.72 -11.76
N LEU A 714 -39.47 23.43 -11.31
CA LEU A 714 -39.56 24.53 -10.37
C LEU A 714 -39.01 25.80 -11.02
N GLU A 715 -39.69 26.92 -10.79
CA GLU A 715 -39.18 28.24 -11.15
C GLU A 715 -38.23 28.73 -10.07
N LEU A 716 -37.06 29.19 -10.50
CA LEU A 716 -36.03 29.78 -9.67
C LEU A 716 -35.89 31.26 -10.03
N ASP A 717 -36.42 32.13 -9.17
CA ASP A 717 -36.23 33.57 -9.30
C ASP A 717 -34.77 33.96 -9.03
N PRO A 718 -34.21 34.97 -9.73
CA PRO A 718 -32.83 35.43 -9.51
C PRO A 718 -32.49 35.89 -8.09
N ALA A 719 -33.49 36.17 -7.24
CA ALA A 719 -33.28 36.53 -5.84
C ALA A 719 -33.32 35.32 -4.87
N SER A 720 -33.50 34.11 -5.40
CA SER A 720 -33.73 32.89 -4.62
C SER A 720 -32.65 31.83 -4.84
N SER A 721 -32.69 30.77 -4.02
CA SER A 721 -31.82 29.61 -4.15
C SER A 721 -32.62 28.30 -4.15
N ILE A 722 -32.05 27.25 -4.73
CA ILE A 722 -32.57 25.88 -4.65
C ILE A 722 -31.43 24.95 -4.23
N ARG A 723 -31.61 24.17 -3.16
CA ARG A 723 -30.54 23.36 -2.55
C ARG A 723 -31.03 22.00 -2.12
N GLN A 724 -30.45 20.94 -2.67
CA GLN A 724 -30.60 19.59 -2.14
C GLN A 724 -29.78 19.50 -0.84
N GLN A 725 -30.45 19.35 0.31
CA GLN A 725 -29.79 19.21 1.62
C GLN A 725 -29.40 17.76 1.88
N THR A 726 -30.34 16.82 1.77
CA THR A 726 -30.08 15.38 1.88
C THR A 726 -30.52 14.68 0.60
N ASP A 727 -30.36 13.36 0.48
CA ASP A 727 -30.85 12.60 -0.69
C ASP A 727 -32.37 12.71 -0.92
N GLN A 728 -33.14 13.18 0.07
CA GLN A 728 -34.60 13.33 0.01
C GLN A 728 -35.11 14.76 0.24
N ARG A 729 -34.33 15.63 0.91
CA ARG A 729 -34.80 16.98 1.30
C ARG A 729 -34.26 18.06 0.37
N LEU A 730 -35.17 18.77 -0.29
CA LEU A 730 -34.89 19.90 -1.18
C LEU A 730 -35.39 21.21 -0.56
N LEU A 731 -34.50 22.17 -0.36
CA LEU A 731 -34.87 23.56 -0.07
C LEU A 731 -35.25 24.26 -1.36
N VAL A 732 -36.45 24.83 -1.39
CA VAL A 732 -36.98 25.57 -2.53
C VAL A 732 -37.44 26.97 -2.10
N PRO A 733 -37.52 27.93 -3.04
CA PRO A 733 -38.02 29.27 -2.76
C PRO A 733 -39.47 29.26 -2.24
N ALA A 734 -39.79 30.13 -1.27
CA ALA A 734 -41.15 30.31 -0.75
C ALA A 734 -41.41 31.76 -0.31
N ALA A 735 -42.69 32.12 -0.14
CA ALA A 735 -43.08 33.43 0.38
C ALA A 735 -42.48 33.65 1.79
N GLY A 736 -41.53 34.58 1.92
CA GLY A 736 -40.86 34.91 3.17
C GLY A 736 -39.58 34.11 3.48
N GLY A 737 -39.03 33.33 2.53
CA GLY A 737 -37.76 32.63 2.69
C GLY A 737 -37.65 31.35 1.86
N GLU A 738 -37.18 30.28 2.49
CA GLU A 738 -37.05 28.94 1.89
C GLU A 738 -38.01 27.96 2.60
N LYS A 739 -38.54 26.97 1.88
CA LYS A 739 -39.28 25.83 2.47
C LYS A 739 -38.59 24.52 2.09
N VAL A 740 -38.75 23.50 2.94
CA VAL A 740 -38.26 22.14 2.68
C VAL A 740 -39.38 21.34 1.98
N GLU A 741 -39.05 20.66 0.89
CA GLU A 741 -39.87 19.68 0.21
C GLU A 741 -39.17 18.31 0.15
N ASP A 742 -39.96 17.23 0.15
CA ASP A 742 -39.47 15.87 -0.13
C ASP A 742 -39.37 15.66 -1.64
N ALA A 743 -38.19 15.97 -2.18
CA ALA A 743 -37.94 15.98 -3.61
C ALA A 743 -36.44 15.81 -3.92
N ARG A 744 -36.14 15.36 -5.14
CA ARG A 744 -34.78 15.12 -5.63
C ARG A 744 -34.49 16.02 -6.83
N LEU A 745 -33.54 16.93 -6.69
CA LEU A 745 -33.07 17.81 -7.76
C LEU A 745 -32.35 16.96 -8.83
N VAL A 746 -32.82 17.01 -10.07
CA VAL A 746 -32.17 16.30 -11.19
C VAL A 746 -30.79 16.89 -11.46
N GLY A 747 -30.67 18.22 -11.35
CA GLY A 747 -29.40 18.93 -11.47
C GLY A 747 -29.25 19.76 -12.73
N SER A 748 -30.32 20.01 -13.50
CA SER A 748 -30.29 20.95 -14.64
C SER A 748 -31.01 22.26 -14.32
N LEU A 749 -30.48 23.38 -14.82
CA LEU A 749 -31.08 24.70 -14.72
C LEU A 749 -31.09 25.37 -16.11
N ILE A 750 -32.29 25.70 -16.59
CA ILE A 750 -32.54 26.20 -17.95
C ILE A 750 -32.93 27.68 -17.90
N PRO A 751 -32.21 28.58 -18.59
CA PRO A 751 -32.55 30.01 -18.65
C PRO A 751 -33.77 30.29 -19.53
N PRO A 752 -34.46 31.43 -19.30
CA PRO A 752 -35.64 31.82 -20.06
C PRO A 752 -35.34 32.39 -21.46
N ASN A 753 -34.08 32.73 -21.76
CA ASN A 753 -33.67 33.31 -23.05
C ASN A 753 -32.25 32.88 -23.46
N ASP A 754 -31.86 33.20 -24.70
CA ASP A 754 -30.60 32.74 -25.30
C ASP A 754 -29.36 33.57 -24.92
N ASN A 755 -29.49 34.59 -24.06
CA ASN A 755 -28.35 35.44 -23.66
C ASN A 755 -27.43 34.80 -22.61
N SER A 756 -27.70 33.55 -22.25
CA SER A 756 -26.98 32.76 -21.25
C SER A 756 -26.96 31.28 -21.65
N CYS A 757 -26.19 30.44 -20.95
CA CYS A 757 -26.16 28.99 -21.13
C CYS A 757 -27.03 28.27 -20.10
N ALA A 758 -27.62 27.14 -20.51
CA ALA A 758 -28.14 26.15 -19.57
C ALA A 758 -26.97 25.43 -18.88
N VAL A 759 -27.19 24.98 -17.65
CA VAL A 759 -26.18 24.23 -16.90
C VAL A 759 -26.76 22.92 -16.39
N ALA A 760 -25.92 21.89 -16.29
CA ALA A 760 -26.28 20.66 -15.59
C ALA A 760 -25.14 20.12 -14.74
N VAL A 761 -25.49 19.53 -13.59
CA VAL A 761 -24.61 18.79 -12.69
C VAL A 761 -25.11 17.35 -12.68
N ARG A 762 -24.27 16.40 -13.11
CA ARG A 762 -24.64 14.99 -13.12
C ARG A 762 -24.83 14.49 -11.69
N ASP A 763 -25.85 13.66 -11.48
CA ASP A 763 -26.12 13.01 -10.19
C ASP A 763 -26.20 13.99 -9.01
N ALA A 764 -26.87 15.14 -9.22
CA ALA A 764 -26.88 16.24 -8.26
C ALA A 764 -27.45 15.85 -6.89
N TRP A 765 -28.61 15.20 -6.85
CA TRP A 765 -29.19 14.79 -5.57
C TRP A 765 -28.44 13.64 -4.90
N GLN A 766 -27.85 12.73 -5.69
CA GLN A 766 -27.05 11.63 -5.15
C GLN A 766 -25.75 12.14 -4.52
N ASN A 767 -25.19 13.25 -5.03
CA ASN A 767 -24.00 13.90 -4.49
C ASN A 767 -24.35 15.07 -3.56
N TYR A 768 -25.50 15.06 -2.87
CA TYR A 768 -25.88 16.14 -1.95
C TYR A 768 -24.74 16.42 -0.93
N PRO A 769 -24.63 17.65 -0.41
CA PRO A 769 -25.45 18.83 -0.75
C PRO A 769 -25.07 19.43 -2.11
N LYS A 770 -26.06 19.93 -2.88
CA LYS A 770 -25.89 20.62 -4.18
C LYS A 770 -26.95 21.68 -4.38
N GLY A 771 -26.69 22.70 -5.18
CA GLY A 771 -27.70 23.72 -5.46
C GLY A 771 -27.38 24.70 -6.58
N PHE A 772 -28.29 25.65 -6.75
CA PHE A 772 -28.13 26.80 -7.65
C PHE A 772 -28.56 28.07 -6.93
N SER A 773 -27.78 29.13 -7.11
CA SER A 773 -28.10 30.48 -6.64
C SER A 773 -27.54 31.55 -7.58
N PHE A 774 -27.98 32.78 -7.44
CA PHE A 774 -27.45 33.92 -8.19
C PHE A 774 -26.86 34.96 -7.25
N ASP A 775 -25.84 35.67 -7.71
CA ASP A 775 -25.30 36.87 -7.09
C ASP A 775 -24.98 37.95 -8.15
N ASP A 776 -24.35 39.05 -7.73
CA ASP A 776 -23.99 40.16 -8.63
C ASP A 776 -22.94 39.79 -9.69
N GLN A 777 -22.25 38.66 -9.54
CA GLN A 777 -21.21 38.17 -10.44
C GLN A 777 -21.73 37.08 -11.41
N GLY A 778 -22.86 36.43 -11.10
CA GLY A 778 -23.54 35.53 -12.02
C GLY A 778 -24.29 34.38 -11.35
N LEU A 779 -24.35 33.25 -12.05
CA LEU A 779 -24.98 32.01 -11.59
C LEU A 779 -23.93 31.20 -10.84
N ASN A 780 -24.23 30.80 -9.61
CA ASN A 780 -23.43 29.86 -8.85
C ASN A 780 -24.02 28.46 -9.00
N ILE A 781 -23.26 27.56 -9.63
CA ILE A 781 -23.46 26.12 -9.47
C ILE A 781 -22.84 25.76 -8.11
N GLU A 782 -23.67 25.57 -7.09
CA GLU A 782 -23.22 25.33 -5.72
C GLU A 782 -22.82 23.86 -5.55
N LEU A 783 -21.52 23.57 -5.70
CA LEU A 783 -20.94 22.24 -5.54
C LEU A 783 -20.87 21.82 -4.07
N CYS A 784 -20.62 22.79 -3.18
CA CYS A 784 -20.77 22.68 -1.74
C CYS A 784 -21.59 23.91 -1.28
N PRO A 785 -22.93 23.86 -1.29
CA PRO A 785 -23.76 24.98 -0.87
C PRO A 785 -23.61 25.28 0.63
N PRO A 786 -23.73 26.54 1.07
CA PRO A 786 -23.73 26.85 2.50
C PRO A 786 -24.94 26.23 3.20
N PHE A 787 -24.77 25.82 4.45
CA PHE A 787 -25.86 25.30 5.28
C PHE A 787 -25.79 25.86 6.70
N LYS A 788 -26.92 25.84 7.40
CA LYS A 788 -27.02 26.39 8.75
C LYS A 788 -26.21 25.54 9.73
N LYS A 789 -25.37 26.19 10.55
CA LYS A 789 -24.70 25.56 11.69
C LYS A 789 -25.71 24.83 12.59
N GLY A 790 -25.41 23.58 12.95
CA GLY A 790 -26.28 22.73 13.75
C GLY A 790 -27.21 21.81 12.94
N TYR A 791 -27.36 22.01 11.62
CA TYR A 791 -28.33 21.23 10.83
C TYR A 791 -27.95 19.74 10.72
N TYR A 792 -26.68 19.42 10.46
CA TYR A 792 -26.23 18.02 10.42
C TYR A 792 -25.78 17.52 11.79
N ASP A 793 -25.35 18.43 12.67
CA ASP A 793 -24.90 18.11 14.03
C ASP A 793 -26.03 17.52 14.91
N GLN A 794 -27.30 17.72 14.52
CA GLN A 794 -28.45 17.16 15.21
C GLN A 794 -28.63 15.64 14.97
N PHE A 795 -27.98 15.07 13.96
CA PHE A 795 -28.10 13.63 13.67
C PHE A 795 -27.25 12.82 14.66
N PRO A 796 -27.79 11.73 15.24
CA PRO A 796 -27.05 10.93 16.22
C PRO A 796 -25.75 10.37 15.67
N PHE A 797 -24.67 10.48 16.46
CA PHE A 797 -23.36 9.94 16.10
C PHE A 797 -23.45 8.45 15.78
N GLU A 798 -24.17 7.65 16.57
CA GLU A 798 -24.29 6.19 16.43
C GLU A 798 -25.12 5.74 15.23
N LYS A 799 -25.68 6.68 14.46
CA LYS A 799 -26.49 6.44 13.26
C LYS A 799 -25.97 7.25 12.09
N GLU A 800 -26.70 8.27 11.65
CA GLU A 800 -26.42 9.01 10.42
C GLU A 800 -25.20 9.96 10.58
N GLY A 801 -24.84 10.34 11.82
CA GLY A 801 -23.71 11.24 12.07
C GLY A 801 -22.38 10.69 11.56
N HIS A 802 -21.98 9.49 11.98
CA HIS A 802 -20.74 8.87 11.49
C HIS A 802 -20.86 8.23 10.10
N HIS A 803 -22.06 7.74 9.74
CA HIS A 803 -22.33 7.07 8.47
C HIS A 803 -22.37 8.07 7.32
N LEU A 804 -23.25 9.07 7.38
CA LEU A 804 -23.59 9.93 6.23
C LEU A 804 -23.01 11.34 6.30
N TYR A 805 -22.99 11.95 7.50
CA TYR A 805 -22.80 13.40 7.64
C TYR A 805 -21.48 13.82 8.31
N TYR A 806 -20.54 12.89 8.51
CA TYR A 806 -19.29 13.11 9.26
C TYR A 806 -18.40 14.26 8.75
N TYR A 807 -18.53 14.62 7.47
CA TYR A 807 -17.80 15.71 6.83
C TYR A 807 -18.60 17.02 6.75
N LEU A 808 -19.87 17.03 7.22
CA LEU A 808 -20.77 18.17 7.23
C LEU A 808 -21.08 18.53 8.69
N LEU A 809 -20.26 19.38 9.31
CA LEU A 809 -20.39 19.72 10.72
C LEU A 809 -20.22 21.22 10.91
N ASP A 810 -20.90 21.78 11.92
CA ASP A 810 -20.74 23.17 12.33
C ASP A 810 -21.00 24.22 11.22
N GLY A 811 -21.80 23.88 10.19
CA GLY A 811 -22.04 24.77 9.05
C GLY A 811 -20.92 24.76 7.99
N CYS A 812 -20.02 23.77 8.06
CA CYS A 812 -18.81 23.70 7.24
C CYS A 812 -18.61 22.29 6.64
N TYR A 813 -17.89 22.23 5.53
CA TYR A 813 -17.39 21.00 4.93
C TYR A 813 -15.99 20.76 5.45
N LYS A 814 -15.74 19.59 6.06
CA LYS A 814 -14.44 19.19 6.58
C LYS A 814 -13.84 18.11 5.67
N LEU A 815 -12.82 18.48 4.90
CA LEU A 815 -12.24 17.62 3.87
C LEU A 815 -10.84 17.19 4.27
N LYS A 816 -10.53 15.90 4.17
CA LYS A 816 -9.23 15.36 4.57
C LYS A 816 -8.17 15.64 3.51
N GLN A 817 -6.94 15.89 3.96
CA GLN A 817 -5.77 15.95 3.09
C GLN A 817 -5.72 14.78 2.09
N GLY A 818 -5.43 15.09 0.83
CA GLY A 818 -5.25 14.13 -0.25
C GLY A 818 -6.55 13.59 -0.86
N VAL A 819 -7.71 13.81 -0.23
CA VAL A 819 -9.01 13.49 -0.83
C VAL A 819 -9.23 14.37 -2.05
N ALA A 820 -9.76 13.79 -3.11
CA ALA A 820 -10.26 14.49 -4.26
C ALA A 820 -11.78 14.32 -4.38
N LYS A 821 -12.41 15.15 -5.22
CA LYS A 821 -13.79 14.94 -5.65
C LYS A 821 -14.05 15.52 -7.03
N THR A 822 -14.40 14.68 -7.99
CA THR A 822 -14.84 15.10 -9.32
C THR A 822 -16.35 15.35 -9.37
N HIS A 823 -16.73 16.45 -10.01
CA HIS A 823 -18.06 16.84 -10.43
C HIS A 823 -18.13 16.88 -11.96
N ASP A 824 -19.13 16.22 -12.54
CA ASP A 824 -19.34 16.21 -13.98
C ASP A 824 -20.39 17.27 -14.35
N LEU A 825 -19.94 18.31 -15.05
CA LEU A 825 -20.71 19.50 -15.37
C LEU A 825 -20.94 19.63 -16.88
N LEU A 826 -22.11 20.15 -17.27
CA LEU A 826 -22.41 20.55 -18.65
C LEU A 826 -22.66 22.05 -18.71
N LEU A 827 -22.00 22.73 -19.64
CA LEU A 827 -22.28 24.12 -20.05
C LEU A 827 -22.90 24.10 -21.44
N CYS A 828 -24.21 24.38 -21.55
CA CYS A 828 -25.00 24.18 -22.76
C CYS A 828 -25.41 25.53 -23.39
N PHE A 829 -24.81 25.85 -24.53
CA PHE A 829 -25.05 27.05 -25.34
C PHE A 829 -25.96 26.79 -26.55
N GLU A 830 -26.58 25.60 -26.64
CA GLU A 830 -27.58 25.30 -27.66
C GLU A 830 -28.74 26.31 -27.61
N PRO A 831 -29.41 26.63 -28.73
CA PRO A 831 -30.53 27.56 -28.75
C PRO A 831 -31.79 26.95 -28.12
N GLY A 832 -32.58 27.78 -27.43
CA GLY A 832 -33.97 27.51 -27.01
C GLY A 832 -34.32 26.04 -26.75
N GLU A 833 -35.14 25.46 -27.64
CA GLU A 833 -35.75 24.12 -27.53
C GLU A 833 -34.74 22.96 -27.42
N LYS A 834 -33.47 23.14 -27.79
CA LYS A 834 -32.45 22.09 -27.74
C LYS A 834 -31.78 21.94 -26.37
N ARG A 835 -31.92 22.92 -25.47
CA ARG A 835 -31.23 22.95 -24.17
C ARG A 835 -31.66 21.83 -23.25
N GLU A 836 -32.97 21.69 -23.07
CA GLU A 836 -33.55 20.71 -22.16
C GLU A 836 -33.26 19.27 -22.62
N PRO A 837 -33.45 18.88 -23.90
CA PRO A 837 -32.98 17.59 -24.41
C PRO A 837 -31.48 17.36 -24.21
N THR A 838 -30.62 18.36 -24.45
CA THR A 838 -29.16 18.24 -24.28
C THR A 838 -28.78 18.00 -22.81
N CYS A 839 -29.36 18.76 -21.88
CA CYS A 839 -29.15 18.56 -20.44
C CYS A 839 -29.68 17.20 -19.97
N ARG A 840 -30.79 16.72 -20.55
CA ARG A 840 -31.34 15.40 -20.22
C ARG A 840 -30.47 14.27 -20.75
N LEU A 841 -30.01 14.31 -22.00
CA LEU A 841 -29.03 13.34 -22.55
C LEU A 841 -27.71 13.34 -21.78
N PHE A 842 -27.32 14.47 -21.19
CA PHE A 842 -26.18 14.50 -20.29
C PHE A 842 -26.44 13.71 -19.00
N GLN A 843 -27.61 13.84 -18.38
CA GLN A 843 -27.97 13.02 -17.21
C GLN A 843 -28.16 11.53 -17.57
N GLU A 844 -28.60 11.28 -18.80
CA GLU A 844 -28.99 9.99 -19.37
C GLU A 844 -28.05 9.61 -20.54
N PRO A 845 -26.75 9.33 -20.27
CA PRO A 845 -25.77 9.10 -21.32
C PRO A 845 -26.11 7.87 -22.16
N LEU A 846 -25.76 7.92 -23.44
CA LEU A 846 -25.90 6.78 -24.36
C LEU A 846 -24.62 5.94 -24.33
N LEU A 847 -24.78 4.62 -24.46
CA LEU A 847 -23.68 3.67 -24.41
C LEU A 847 -23.39 3.07 -25.78
N LEU A 848 -22.12 3.12 -26.20
CA LEU A 848 -21.63 2.30 -27.30
C LEU A 848 -21.46 0.86 -26.82
N THR A 849 -22.25 -0.05 -27.37
CA THR A 849 -22.20 -1.46 -27.03
C THR A 849 -21.42 -2.23 -28.09
N VAL A 850 -20.41 -2.96 -27.64
CA VAL A 850 -19.68 -3.98 -28.41
C VAL A 850 -20.29 -5.35 -28.06
N PRO A 851 -20.46 -6.28 -29.01
CA PRO A 851 -20.99 -7.60 -28.70
C PRO A 851 -20.19 -8.27 -27.58
N PRO A 852 -20.82 -8.71 -26.48
CA PRO A 852 -20.10 -9.26 -25.33
C PRO A 852 -19.19 -10.43 -25.69
N LYS A 853 -19.64 -11.30 -26.60
CA LYS A 853 -18.81 -12.40 -27.15
C LYS A 853 -17.51 -11.89 -27.77
N TRP A 854 -17.54 -10.78 -28.51
CA TRP A 854 -16.33 -10.18 -29.08
C TRP A 854 -15.37 -9.71 -27.99
N ILE A 855 -15.89 -9.02 -26.96
CA ILE A 855 -15.09 -8.53 -25.84
C ILE A 855 -14.41 -9.71 -25.12
N CYS A 856 -15.17 -10.76 -24.79
CA CYS A 856 -14.63 -11.96 -24.15
C CYS A 856 -13.59 -12.70 -25.01
N ASP A 857 -13.89 -12.92 -26.30
CA ASP A 857 -13.00 -13.64 -27.22
C ASP A 857 -11.69 -12.87 -27.50
N SER A 858 -11.69 -11.54 -27.35
CA SER A 858 -10.49 -10.71 -27.54
C SER A 858 -9.39 -10.97 -26.50
N ARG A 859 -9.75 -11.58 -25.36
CA ARG A 859 -8.87 -11.82 -24.20
C ARG A 859 -8.27 -10.57 -23.56
N VAL A 860 -8.77 -9.37 -23.89
CA VAL A 860 -8.31 -8.13 -23.24
C VAL A 860 -8.64 -8.13 -21.75
N PHE A 861 -9.72 -8.76 -21.31
CA PHE A 861 -10.03 -8.96 -19.88
C PHE A 861 -9.66 -10.35 -19.40
N TYR A 862 -8.52 -10.87 -19.85
CA TYR A 862 -8.10 -12.26 -19.63
C TYR A 862 -9.15 -13.25 -20.17
N SER A 863 -9.13 -14.50 -19.68
CA SER A 863 -10.15 -15.49 -20.01
C SER A 863 -11.38 -15.29 -19.13
N VAL A 864 -12.43 -14.70 -19.70
CA VAL A 864 -13.76 -14.53 -19.09
C VAL A 864 -14.81 -15.09 -20.03
N ALA A 865 -15.77 -15.87 -19.51
CA ALA A 865 -16.84 -16.41 -20.37
C ALA A 865 -17.87 -15.32 -20.68
N PRO A 866 -18.46 -15.26 -21.90
CA PRO A 866 -19.66 -14.45 -22.12
C PRO A 866 -20.84 -15.01 -21.33
N ARG A 867 -21.91 -14.20 -21.17
CA ARG A 867 -23.17 -14.63 -20.57
C ARG A 867 -23.70 -15.91 -21.23
N ASP A 868 -24.08 -16.89 -20.42
CA ASP A 868 -24.47 -18.23 -20.88
C ASP A 868 -25.56 -18.82 -19.98
N THR A 869 -26.82 -18.59 -20.36
CA THR A 869 -27.99 -19.00 -19.58
C THR A 869 -28.29 -20.50 -19.68
N GLU A 870 -27.68 -21.20 -20.64
CA GLU A 870 -27.85 -22.65 -20.80
C GLU A 870 -26.88 -23.41 -19.90
N SER A 871 -25.59 -23.03 -19.93
CA SER A 871 -24.54 -23.71 -19.18
C SER A 871 -24.46 -23.24 -17.73
N PHE A 872 -24.78 -21.97 -17.44
CA PHE A 872 -24.61 -21.37 -16.11
C PHE A 872 -25.88 -20.65 -15.56
N PRO A 873 -27.09 -21.24 -15.67
CA PRO A 873 -28.33 -20.57 -15.27
C PRO A 873 -28.33 -20.09 -13.81
N LEU A 874 -27.68 -20.83 -12.90
CA LEU A 874 -27.56 -20.45 -11.49
C LEU A 874 -26.82 -19.13 -11.28
N TYR A 875 -25.75 -18.89 -12.04
CA TYR A 875 -25.01 -17.64 -11.96
C TYR A 875 -25.82 -16.50 -12.58
N GLU A 876 -26.34 -16.70 -13.79
CA GLU A 876 -27.00 -15.65 -14.56
C GLU A 876 -28.28 -15.13 -13.85
N GLN A 877 -29.07 -16.03 -13.27
CA GLN A 877 -30.25 -15.63 -12.47
C GLN A 877 -29.85 -14.89 -11.18
N ALA A 878 -28.76 -15.31 -10.54
CA ALA A 878 -28.31 -14.70 -9.30
C ALA A 878 -27.78 -13.28 -9.52
N ILE A 879 -26.97 -13.05 -10.57
CA ILE A 879 -26.46 -11.71 -10.86
C ILE A 879 -27.58 -10.74 -11.23
N ASP A 880 -28.56 -11.16 -12.03
CA ASP A 880 -29.71 -10.31 -12.39
C ASP A 880 -30.45 -9.84 -11.13
N LYS A 881 -30.77 -10.79 -10.23
CA LYS A 881 -31.42 -10.50 -8.94
C LYS A 881 -30.56 -9.58 -8.07
N ASN A 882 -29.25 -9.81 -8.01
CA ASN A 882 -28.38 -9.10 -7.10
C ASN A 882 -28.01 -7.70 -7.61
N LEU A 883 -28.01 -7.43 -8.92
CA LEU A 883 -27.91 -6.07 -9.46
C LEU A 883 -29.12 -5.23 -9.03
N ASP A 884 -30.33 -5.77 -9.16
CA ASP A 884 -31.54 -5.08 -8.69
C ASP A 884 -31.52 -4.91 -7.17
N GLY A 885 -31.10 -5.95 -6.45
CA GLY A 885 -30.90 -5.93 -5.01
C GLY A 885 -29.89 -4.86 -4.57
N TYR A 886 -28.82 -4.65 -5.32
CA TYR A 886 -27.77 -3.66 -5.01
C TYR A 886 -28.34 -2.24 -5.02
N VAL A 887 -29.07 -1.89 -6.09
CA VAL A 887 -29.72 -0.57 -6.22
C VAL A 887 -30.74 -0.35 -5.10
N GLN A 888 -31.53 -1.38 -4.78
CA GLN A 888 -32.51 -1.31 -3.69
C GLN A 888 -31.86 -1.18 -2.30
N TYR A 889 -30.74 -1.86 -2.07
CA TYR A 889 -30.01 -1.74 -0.80
C TYR A 889 -29.41 -0.35 -0.63
N ARG A 890 -28.76 0.21 -1.67
CA ARG A 890 -28.24 1.58 -1.66
C ARG A 890 -29.34 2.59 -1.30
N GLU A 891 -30.50 2.49 -1.94
CA GLU A 891 -31.66 3.35 -1.64
C GLU A 891 -32.15 3.18 -0.19
N ARG A 892 -32.18 1.96 0.36
CA ARG A 892 -32.57 1.73 1.76
C ARG A 892 -31.54 2.20 2.79
N GLN A 893 -30.25 2.14 2.45
CA GLN A 893 -29.16 2.58 3.32
C GLN A 893 -28.92 4.09 3.23
N HIS A 894 -29.46 4.75 2.20
CA HIS A 894 -29.15 6.13 1.87
C HIS A 894 -27.65 6.35 1.62
N ASP A 895 -26.97 5.37 1.01
CA ASP A 895 -25.54 5.42 0.68
C ASP A 895 -25.29 6.42 -0.48
N PHE A 896 -25.54 7.68 -0.17
CA PHE A 896 -25.50 8.86 -1.01
C PHE A 896 -24.77 9.98 -0.25
N GLY A 897 -24.43 11.04 -0.96
CA GLY A 897 -23.72 12.20 -0.44
C GLY A 897 -22.38 12.42 -1.13
N LEU A 898 -21.87 13.64 -1.02
CA LEU A 898 -20.66 14.12 -1.69
C LEU A 898 -19.47 13.16 -1.59
N LEU A 899 -19.18 12.65 -0.39
CA LEU A 899 -18.05 11.76 -0.13
C LEU A 899 -18.45 10.28 0.00
N ASN A 900 -19.71 9.92 -0.24
CA ASN A 900 -20.23 8.57 0.06
C ASN A 900 -20.75 7.86 -1.21
N TYR A 901 -21.40 8.60 -2.12
CA TYR A 901 -22.06 8.02 -3.28
C TYR A 901 -21.07 7.30 -4.20
N GLY A 902 -21.32 6.00 -4.41
CA GLY A 902 -20.51 5.09 -5.23
C GLY A 902 -20.01 3.87 -4.45
N ASP A 903 -19.82 4.02 -3.13
CA ASP A 903 -19.43 2.92 -2.24
C ASP A 903 -20.65 2.28 -1.54
N TRP A 904 -20.39 1.32 -0.66
CA TRP A 904 -21.38 0.62 0.15
C TRP A 904 -21.01 0.64 1.63
N TYR A 905 -22.03 0.77 2.50
CA TYR A 905 -21.85 0.80 3.94
C TYR A 905 -22.17 -0.54 4.62
N GLY A 906 -21.57 -0.79 5.79
CA GLY A 906 -21.96 -1.86 6.71
C GLY A 906 -20.88 -2.90 7.00
N GLU A 907 -19.64 -2.70 6.56
CA GLU A 907 -18.52 -3.54 6.99
C GLU A 907 -18.36 -3.42 8.52
N ARG A 908 -18.30 -4.55 9.23
CA ARG A 908 -18.37 -4.61 10.72
C ARG A 908 -19.57 -3.87 11.34
N GLY A 909 -20.58 -3.53 10.55
CA GLY A 909 -21.77 -2.77 10.97
C GLY A 909 -21.58 -1.26 11.10
N THR A 910 -20.36 -0.72 10.98
CA THR A 910 -20.07 0.71 11.19
C THR A 910 -19.04 1.33 10.24
N ASN A 911 -18.39 0.51 9.40
CA ASN A 911 -17.41 0.98 8.44
C ASN A 911 -18.05 1.10 7.04
N TRP A 912 -17.51 2.04 6.27
CA TRP A 912 -17.61 2.04 4.82
C TRP A 912 -16.75 0.92 4.23
N GLY A 913 -17.21 0.37 3.11
CA GLY A 913 -16.58 -0.76 2.46
C GLY A 913 -15.27 -0.43 1.77
N ASN A 914 -15.09 0.82 1.34
CA ASN A 914 -14.00 1.29 0.49
C ASN A 914 -13.77 0.29 -0.65
N VAL A 915 -14.88 -0.08 -1.30
CA VAL A 915 -14.98 -1.03 -2.40
C VAL A 915 -14.35 -2.42 -2.16
N GLU A 916 -14.28 -2.90 -0.91
CA GLU A 916 -13.60 -4.16 -0.56
C GLU A 916 -13.90 -5.29 -1.56
N TYR A 917 -12.83 -5.86 -2.14
CA TYR A 917 -12.85 -6.80 -3.27
C TYR A 917 -13.16 -6.17 -4.64
N ASP A 918 -12.72 -4.94 -4.92
CA ASP A 918 -12.84 -4.28 -6.24
C ASP A 918 -14.28 -4.31 -6.81
N THR A 919 -15.18 -3.64 -6.09
CA THR A 919 -16.62 -3.65 -6.38
C THR A 919 -16.92 -3.16 -7.80
N GLN A 920 -16.19 -2.14 -8.26
CA GLN A 920 -16.31 -1.61 -9.62
C GLN A 920 -15.89 -2.63 -10.68
N TYR A 921 -14.84 -3.42 -10.45
CA TYR A 921 -14.43 -4.45 -11.41
C TYR A 921 -15.46 -5.58 -11.52
N ALA A 922 -16.13 -5.94 -10.43
CA ALA A 922 -17.25 -6.89 -10.48
C ALA A 922 -18.38 -6.40 -11.41
N PHE A 923 -18.73 -5.12 -11.33
CA PHE A 923 -19.72 -4.51 -12.22
C PHE A 923 -19.23 -4.43 -13.67
N PHE A 924 -17.98 -4.02 -13.91
CA PHE A 924 -17.45 -3.95 -15.27
C PHE A 924 -17.35 -5.32 -15.91
N LEU A 925 -16.95 -6.36 -15.17
CA LEU A 925 -16.94 -7.73 -15.68
C LEU A 925 -18.33 -8.21 -16.06
N GLU A 926 -19.37 -7.87 -15.29
CA GLU A 926 -20.73 -8.20 -15.67
C GLU A 926 -21.14 -7.49 -16.97
N TYR A 927 -20.87 -6.19 -17.10
CA TYR A 927 -21.09 -5.47 -18.37
C TYR A 927 -20.34 -6.10 -19.55
N ILE A 928 -19.07 -6.45 -19.37
CA ILE A 928 -18.23 -7.08 -20.39
C ILE A 928 -18.84 -8.40 -20.88
N ARG A 929 -19.45 -9.18 -19.98
CA ARG A 929 -19.99 -10.51 -20.29
C ARG A 929 -21.39 -10.49 -20.86
N SER A 930 -22.25 -9.59 -20.41
CA SER A 930 -23.68 -9.57 -20.74
C SER A 930 -24.09 -8.38 -21.61
N GLY A 931 -23.33 -7.30 -21.61
CA GLY A 931 -23.71 -6.03 -22.21
C GLY A 931 -24.75 -5.25 -21.40
N ASP A 932 -25.03 -5.63 -20.14
CA ASP A 932 -26.03 -4.97 -19.30
C ASP A 932 -25.57 -3.55 -18.90
N PRO A 933 -26.24 -2.48 -19.37
CA PRO A 933 -25.85 -1.11 -19.07
C PRO A 933 -25.99 -0.75 -17.58
N ARG A 934 -26.84 -1.43 -16.81
CA ARG A 934 -26.97 -1.19 -15.35
C ARG A 934 -25.63 -1.43 -14.66
N ALA A 935 -24.97 -2.52 -15.01
CA ALA A 935 -23.66 -2.87 -14.46
C ALA A 935 -22.61 -1.83 -14.85
N PHE A 936 -22.57 -1.38 -16.12
CA PHE A 936 -21.65 -0.32 -16.55
C PHE A 936 -21.79 0.96 -15.71
N TYR A 937 -23.01 1.47 -15.54
CA TYR A 937 -23.23 2.70 -14.78
C TYR A 937 -22.94 2.57 -13.28
N LEU A 938 -23.26 1.42 -12.68
CA LEU A 938 -22.87 1.13 -11.29
C LEU A 938 -21.34 1.10 -11.15
N GLY A 939 -20.64 0.45 -12.07
CA GLY A 939 -19.17 0.42 -12.11
C GLY A 939 -18.57 1.82 -12.20
N CYS A 940 -19.09 2.68 -13.08
CA CYS A 940 -18.65 4.08 -13.20
C CYS A 940 -18.87 4.87 -11.90
N GLN A 941 -20.03 4.72 -11.24
CA GLN A 941 -20.32 5.40 -9.98
C GLN A 941 -19.36 4.98 -8.87
N THR A 942 -19.11 3.67 -8.75
CA THR A 942 -18.17 3.11 -7.76
C THR A 942 -16.73 3.50 -8.04
N GLU A 943 -16.31 3.51 -9.31
CA GLU A 943 -14.96 3.93 -9.69
C GLU A 943 -14.71 5.40 -9.35
N LEU A 944 -15.64 6.32 -9.66
CA LEU A 944 -15.46 7.73 -9.33
C LEU A 944 -15.28 7.95 -7.82
N HIS A 945 -16.01 7.20 -6.99
CA HIS A 945 -15.83 7.22 -5.55
C HIS A 945 -14.45 6.72 -5.13
N ASN A 946 -14.10 5.48 -5.49
CA ASN A 946 -12.87 4.86 -5.03
C ASN A 946 -11.63 5.59 -5.54
N ARG A 947 -11.68 6.03 -6.80
CA ARG A 947 -10.65 6.86 -7.41
C ARG A 947 -10.48 8.14 -6.62
N ASP A 948 -11.54 8.91 -6.36
CA ASP A 948 -11.41 10.27 -5.82
C ASP A 948 -11.30 10.32 -4.28
N VAL A 949 -12.09 9.54 -3.56
CA VAL A 949 -12.25 9.62 -2.10
C VAL A 949 -11.32 8.67 -1.35
N ASP A 950 -11.30 7.40 -1.72
CA ASP A 950 -10.57 6.36 -0.97
C ASP A 950 -9.06 6.34 -1.26
N THR A 951 -8.62 7.06 -2.31
CA THR A 951 -7.22 7.08 -2.77
C THR A 951 -6.59 8.45 -2.55
N ILE A 952 -5.35 8.46 -2.06
CA ILE A 952 -4.58 9.70 -1.87
C ILE A 952 -4.07 10.26 -3.20
N HIS A 953 -4.51 11.48 -3.54
CA HIS A 953 -4.06 12.24 -4.73
C HIS A 953 -3.00 13.30 -4.42
N TRP A 954 -2.87 13.68 -3.16
CA TRP A 954 -1.86 14.64 -2.73
C TRP A 954 -1.40 14.34 -1.30
N ASN A 955 -0.11 14.52 -1.04
CA ASN A 955 0.46 14.52 0.30
C ASN A 955 1.80 15.26 0.28
N GLU A 956 2.19 15.85 1.41
CA GLU A 956 3.51 16.46 1.57
C GLU A 956 4.64 15.44 1.37
N ASP A 957 4.45 14.18 1.78
CA ASP A 957 5.33 13.06 1.42
C ASP A 957 4.86 12.41 0.10
N PRO A 958 5.58 12.59 -1.03
CA PRO A 958 5.20 12.00 -2.31
C PRO A 958 5.11 10.48 -2.30
N ASN A 959 5.76 9.81 -1.33
CA ASN A 959 5.68 8.36 -1.20
C ASN A 959 4.28 7.88 -0.82
N ARG A 960 3.43 8.75 -0.27
CA ARG A 960 2.05 8.47 0.13
C ARG A 960 1.05 8.48 -1.03
N LEU A 961 1.42 9.04 -2.19
CA LEU A 961 0.55 9.13 -3.36
C LEU A 961 0.15 7.72 -3.85
N GLY A 962 -1.15 7.53 -4.09
CA GLY A 962 -1.73 6.24 -4.46
C GLY A 962 -2.04 5.31 -3.26
N GLY A 963 -1.80 5.75 -2.02
CA GLY A 963 -2.24 5.00 -0.85
C GLY A 963 -3.77 4.88 -0.82
N VAL A 964 -4.28 3.65 -0.76
CA VAL A 964 -5.73 3.35 -0.71
C VAL A 964 -6.12 2.97 0.71
N TYR A 965 -7.05 3.73 1.29
CA TYR A 965 -7.56 3.49 2.62
C TYR A 965 -8.32 2.16 2.71
N VAL A 966 -7.96 1.33 3.69
CA VAL A 966 -8.75 0.13 3.99
C VAL A 966 -10.14 0.51 4.52
N HIS A 967 -11.13 -0.37 4.35
CA HIS A 967 -12.47 -0.22 4.91
C HIS A 967 -12.43 0.26 6.38
N GLN A 968 -13.10 1.38 6.67
CA GLN A 968 -13.06 2.05 7.98
C GLN A 968 -14.24 3.02 8.15
N MET A 969 -14.39 3.61 9.33
CA MET A 969 -15.38 4.66 9.55
C MET A 969 -15.02 5.89 8.71
N CYS A 970 -16.03 6.50 8.08
CA CYS A 970 -15.89 7.76 7.35
C CYS A 970 -14.88 7.71 6.18
N HIS A 971 -14.79 6.58 5.46
CA HIS A 971 -13.91 6.29 4.31
C HIS A 971 -12.41 6.40 4.57
N VAL A 972 -11.97 7.62 4.88
CA VAL A 972 -10.57 7.97 5.10
C VAL A 972 -10.24 8.14 6.58
N GLY A 973 -11.25 8.11 7.47
CA GLY A 973 -11.09 8.12 8.93
C GLY A 973 -10.55 9.43 9.53
N ASN A 974 -10.33 9.42 10.84
CA ASN A 974 -9.91 10.52 11.71
C ASN A 974 -10.89 11.69 11.85
N TYR A 975 -12.13 11.54 11.39
CA TYR A 975 -13.20 12.49 11.69
C TYR A 975 -13.61 12.45 13.17
N TYR A 976 -13.49 11.26 13.77
CA TYR A 976 -13.70 10.99 15.18
C TYR A 976 -12.50 10.24 15.76
N ASP A 977 -12.29 10.37 17.06
CA ASP A 977 -11.19 9.75 17.81
C ASP A 977 -11.55 8.40 18.44
N LYS A 978 -12.85 8.06 18.46
CA LYS A 978 -13.42 6.85 19.07
C LYS A 978 -14.33 6.10 18.11
N PRO A 979 -14.42 4.76 18.23
CA PRO A 979 -15.40 3.99 17.45
C PRO A 979 -16.80 4.25 17.98
N VAL A 980 -17.81 3.86 17.19
CA VAL A 980 -19.18 3.74 17.68
C VAL A 980 -19.22 2.73 18.82
N GLU A 981 -19.83 3.10 19.94
CA GLU A 981 -19.87 2.28 21.14
C GLU A 981 -20.46 0.89 20.85
N GLY A 982 -19.79 -0.16 21.32
CA GLY A 982 -20.21 -1.54 21.09
C GLY A 982 -19.92 -2.10 19.68
N SER A 983 -19.32 -1.32 18.78
CA SER A 983 -18.95 -1.77 17.43
C SER A 983 -17.47 -2.21 17.33
N LEU A 984 -17.14 -2.86 16.21
CA LEU A 984 -15.75 -3.16 15.82
C LEU A 984 -15.22 -2.15 14.78
N GLY A 985 -15.84 -0.97 14.70
CA GLY A 985 -15.48 0.07 13.74
C GLY A 985 -14.08 0.64 13.99
N PHE A 986 -13.46 1.12 12.92
CA PHE A 986 -12.13 1.73 12.98
C PHE A 986 -12.23 3.24 12.73
N PRO A 987 -12.00 4.08 13.75
CA PRO A 987 -11.99 5.53 13.58
C PRO A 987 -10.87 6.00 12.67
N SER A 988 -9.80 5.20 12.56
CA SER A 988 -8.68 5.42 11.65
C SER A 988 -8.14 4.09 11.13
N GLY A 989 -7.81 4.06 9.84
CA GLY A 989 -7.25 2.93 9.14
C GLY A 989 -5.97 3.30 8.38
N GLY A 990 -5.12 2.29 8.17
CA GLY A 990 -3.90 2.40 7.38
C GLY A 990 -4.10 1.92 5.94
N PHE A 991 -3.02 1.44 5.34
CA PHE A 991 -3.00 0.87 4.00
C PHE A 991 -2.51 -0.56 4.03
N SER A 992 -3.01 -1.38 3.12
CA SER A 992 -2.57 -2.76 2.98
C SER A 992 -2.80 -3.23 1.56
N VAL A 993 -1.80 -3.86 0.95
CA VAL A 993 -1.91 -4.43 -0.40
C VAL A 993 -3.00 -5.50 -0.48
N SER A 994 -3.37 -6.12 0.65
CA SER A 994 -4.48 -7.08 0.69
C SER A 994 -5.88 -6.45 0.69
N HIS A 995 -5.98 -5.11 0.61
CA HIS A 995 -7.23 -4.35 0.55
C HIS A 995 -7.09 -3.16 -0.41
N ALA A 996 -6.35 -3.34 -1.51
CA ALA A 996 -6.19 -2.37 -2.57
C ALA A 996 -6.23 -3.10 -3.92
N TRP A 997 -6.87 -2.48 -4.91
CA TRP A 997 -7.16 -3.09 -6.21
C TRP A 997 -6.91 -2.10 -7.34
N THR A 998 -6.64 -2.61 -8.54
CA THR A 998 -6.35 -1.75 -9.71
C THR A 998 -7.12 -2.13 -10.96
N GLU A 999 -7.74 -3.31 -10.99
CA GLU A 999 -8.45 -3.79 -12.17
C GLU A 999 -9.63 -2.90 -12.53
N GLY A 1000 -10.38 -2.45 -11.51
CA GLY A 1000 -11.46 -1.48 -11.63
C GLY A 1000 -11.08 -0.20 -12.36
N HIS A 1001 -9.98 0.42 -11.93
CA HIS A 1001 -9.44 1.65 -12.52
C HIS A 1001 -9.10 1.46 -14.01
N PHE A 1002 -8.41 0.38 -14.35
CA PHE A 1002 -8.02 0.12 -15.74
C PHE A 1002 -9.21 -0.27 -16.61
N ALA A 1003 -10.17 -1.04 -16.09
CA ALA A 1003 -11.40 -1.37 -16.80
C ALA A 1003 -12.21 -0.11 -17.12
N HIS A 1004 -12.35 0.81 -16.17
CA HIS A 1004 -12.99 2.10 -16.42
C HIS A 1004 -12.26 2.89 -17.52
N TYR A 1005 -10.93 3.03 -17.43
CA TYR A 1005 -10.15 3.71 -18.46
C TYR A 1005 -10.36 3.10 -19.86
N PHE A 1006 -10.34 1.78 -19.99
CA PHE A 1006 -10.57 1.13 -21.28
C PHE A 1006 -11.99 1.39 -21.79
N LEU A 1007 -13.01 1.24 -20.94
CA LEU A 1007 -14.39 1.38 -21.40
C LEU A 1007 -14.77 2.84 -21.72
N THR A 1008 -14.21 3.83 -21.02
CA THR A 1008 -14.65 5.23 -21.08
C THR A 1008 -13.62 6.21 -21.67
N GLY A 1009 -12.34 5.87 -21.63
CA GLY A 1009 -11.23 6.77 -21.95
C GLY A 1009 -10.83 7.70 -20.80
N ASP A 1010 -11.37 7.54 -19.58
CA ASP A 1010 -11.05 8.40 -18.44
C ASP A 1010 -9.59 8.25 -17.99
N ARG A 1011 -8.76 9.24 -18.36
CA ARG A 1011 -7.33 9.24 -18.09
C ARG A 1011 -6.99 9.33 -16.61
N ARG A 1012 -7.86 9.92 -15.78
CA ARG A 1012 -7.64 10.00 -14.33
C ARG A 1012 -7.69 8.61 -13.71
N SER A 1013 -8.58 7.73 -14.16
CA SER A 1013 -8.60 6.33 -13.71
C SER A 1013 -7.31 5.59 -14.06
N LEU A 1014 -6.74 5.79 -15.27
CA LEU A 1014 -5.43 5.24 -15.62
C LEU A 1014 -4.32 5.76 -14.67
N GLU A 1015 -4.30 7.07 -14.42
CA GLU A 1015 -3.33 7.71 -13.53
C GLU A 1015 -3.43 7.16 -12.11
N THR A 1016 -4.65 7.03 -11.56
CA THR A 1016 -4.88 6.49 -10.22
C THR A 1016 -4.50 5.01 -10.13
N GLY A 1017 -4.91 4.16 -11.07
CA GLY A 1017 -4.53 2.74 -11.06
C GLY A 1017 -3.01 2.51 -11.08
N ARG A 1018 -2.26 3.36 -11.80
CA ARG A 1018 -0.79 3.36 -11.77
C ARG A 1018 -0.23 3.86 -10.46
N ALA A 1019 -0.78 4.94 -9.91
CA ALA A 1019 -0.35 5.49 -8.62
C ALA A 1019 -0.52 4.47 -7.48
N VAL A 1020 -1.64 3.75 -7.45
CA VAL A 1020 -1.90 2.68 -6.48
C VAL A 1020 -0.88 1.55 -6.59
N ALA A 1021 -0.61 1.05 -7.81
CA ALA A 1021 0.41 0.02 -8.02
C ALA A 1021 1.82 0.51 -7.61
N ASP A 1022 2.19 1.72 -8.03
CA ASP A 1022 3.49 2.31 -7.70
C ASP A 1022 3.65 2.53 -6.18
N TYR A 1023 2.57 2.89 -5.47
CA TYR A 1023 2.56 3.00 -4.01
C TYR A 1023 2.95 1.69 -3.33
N PHE A 1024 2.26 0.59 -3.66
CA PHE A 1024 2.52 -0.70 -3.01
C PHE A 1024 3.83 -1.34 -3.44
N ILE A 1025 4.35 -1.05 -4.64
CA ILE A 1025 5.71 -1.40 -5.01
C ILE A 1025 6.72 -0.71 -4.09
N ARG A 1026 6.62 0.61 -3.90
CA ARG A 1026 7.54 1.33 -2.99
C ARG A 1026 7.41 0.83 -1.55
N ALA A 1027 6.19 0.68 -1.06
CA ALA A 1027 5.91 0.28 0.32
C ALA A 1027 6.37 -1.15 0.64
N GLU A 1028 6.24 -2.09 -0.30
CA GLU A 1028 6.51 -3.51 -0.06
C GLU A 1028 7.83 -4.02 -0.66
N LEU A 1029 8.38 -3.35 -1.69
CA LEU A 1029 9.58 -3.77 -2.42
C LEU A 1029 10.78 -2.80 -2.27
N GLY A 1030 10.67 -1.79 -1.41
CA GLY A 1030 11.83 -1.00 -0.92
C GLY A 1030 12.72 -1.76 0.09
N ARG A 1031 12.41 -3.03 0.34
CA ARG A 1031 13.01 -3.94 1.32
C ARG A 1031 12.77 -5.39 0.84
N PRO A 1032 13.44 -6.41 1.40
CA PRO A 1032 13.12 -7.80 1.05
C PRO A 1032 11.61 -8.06 1.24
N TYR A 1033 11.00 -8.80 0.30
CA TYR A 1033 9.56 -8.97 0.29
C TYR A 1033 9.09 -9.81 1.49
N ASP A 1034 8.12 -9.32 2.27
CA ASP A 1034 7.64 -10.02 3.47
C ASP A 1034 6.44 -10.92 3.20
N PHE A 1035 6.67 -12.23 3.23
CA PHE A 1035 5.60 -13.23 3.17
C PHE A 1035 5.01 -13.48 4.57
N SER A 1036 4.01 -12.67 4.94
CA SER A 1036 3.31 -12.77 6.24
C SER A 1036 2.06 -13.67 6.20
N SER A 1037 1.39 -13.77 5.06
CA SER A 1037 0.25 -14.65 4.81
C SER A 1037 0.10 -14.89 3.31
N THR A 1038 -0.57 -15.95 2.90
CA THR A 1038 -0.80 -16.23 1.46
C THR A 1038 -1.72 -15.20 0.78
N ARG A 1039 -2.55 -14.49 1.54
CA ARG A 1039 -3.43 -13.43 1.02
C ARG A 1039 -2.65 -12.23 0.46
N THR A 1040 -1.57 -11.83 1.13
CA THR A 1040 -0.76 -10.66 0.76
C THR A 1040 -0.14 -10.77 -0.64
N PRO A 1041 0.65 -11.81 -0.97
CA PRO A 1041 1.20 -12.00 -2.31
C PRO A 1041 0.10 -12.29 -3.33
N GLY A 1042 -1.00 -12.94 -2.96
CA GLY A 1042 -2.11 -13.17 -3.87
C GLY A 1042 -2.70 -11.87 -4.42
N TRP A 1043 -3.09 -10.93 -3.54
CA TRP A 1043 -3.58 -9.63 -3.96
C TRP A 1043 -2.52 -8.77 -4.65
N HIS A 1044 -1.26 -8.82 -4.18
CA HIS A 1044 -0.17 -8.09 -4.81
C HIS A 1044 0.06 -8.56 -6.26
N LEU A 1045 0.06 -9.88 -6.51
CA LEU A 1045 0.18 -10.42 -7.86
C LEU A 1045 -0.99 -10.00 -8.76
N ILE A 1046 -2.22 -10.03 -8.27
CA ILE A 1046 -3.40 -9.57 -9.01
C ILE A 1046 -3.23 -8.10 -9.45
N MET A 1047 -2.84 -7.22 -8.51
CA MET A 1047 -2.61 -5.80 -8.76
C MET A 1047 -1.50 -5.57 -9.79
N LEU A 1048 -0.33 -6.19 -9.59
CA LEU A 1048 0.85 -5.99 -10.43
C LEU A 1048 0.66 -6.56 -11.84
N CYS A 1049 0.08 -7.76 -11.95
CA CYS A 1049 -0.19 -8.36 -13.26
C CYS A 1049 -1.25 -7.57 -14.02
N SER A 1050 -2.24 -7.00 -13.33
CA SER A 1050 -3.25 -6.14 -13.97
C SER A 1050 -2.68 -4.80 -14.43
N ALA A 1051 -1.76 -4.20 -13.66
CA ALA A 1051 -1.02 -3.02 -14.09
C ALA A 1051 -0.12 -3.32 -15.31
N TYR A 1052 0.61 -4.44 -15.29
CA TYR A 1052 1.41 -4.89 -16.44
C TYR A 1052 0.54 -5.15 -17.66
N HIS A 1053 -0.52 -5.94 -17.52
CA HIS A 1053 -1.43 -6.26 -18.62
C HIS A 1053 -2.06 -5.01 -19.22
N SER A 1054 -2.36 -4.00 -18.41
CA SER A 1054 -3.03 -2.78 -18.87
C SER A 1054 -2.09 -1.77 -19.53
N THR A 1055 -0.82 -1.70 -19.09
CA THR A 1055 0.13 -0.67 -19.53
C THR A 1055 1.26 -1.22 -20.40
N SER A 1056 1.48 -2.53 -20.37
CA SER A 1056 2.66 -3.24 -20.86
C SER A 1056 3.97 -2.68 -20.30
N ASP A 1057 3.98 -1.96 -19.18
CA ASP A 1057 5.20 -1.40 -18.57
C ASP A 1057 5.96 -2.51 -17.81
N PRO A 1058 7.20 -2.86 -18.23
CA PRO A 1058 7.96 -3.97 -17.64
C PRO A 1058 8.25 -3.81 -16.15
N TYR A 1059 8.16 -2.60 -15.60
CA TYR A 1059 8.30 -2.34 -14.17
C TYR A 1059 7.32 -3.17 -13.32
N TYR A 1060 6.06 -3.25 -13.74
CA TYR A 1060 5.04 -4.03 -13.03
C TYR A 1060 5.27 -5.54 -13.13
N LEU A 1061 5.75 -6.03 -14.28
CA LEU A 1061 6.10 -7.45 -14.46
C LEU A 1061 7.29 -7.84 -13.57
N ASN A 1062 8.32 -7.00 -13.52
CA ASN A 1062 9.48 -7.22 -12.67
C ASN A 1062 9.12 -7.17 -11.18
N ALA A 1063 8.24 -6.26 -10.77
CA ALA A 1063 7.66 -6.28 -9.43
C ALA A 1063 6.94 -7.60 -9.12
N ALA A 1064 6.14 -8.11 -10.06
CA ALA A 1064 5.44 -9.39 -9.88
C ALA A 1064 6.42 -10.58 -9.78
N ARG A 1065 7.55 -10.56 -10.51
CA ARG A 1065 8.62 -11.56 -10.41
C ARG A 1065 9.20 -11.67 -9.01
N VAL A 1066 9.53 -10.54 -8.37
CA VAL A 1066 10.05 -10.56 -6.99
C VAL A 1066 9.06 -11.19 -6.02
N VAL A 1067 7.76 -10.90 -6.17
CA VAL A 1067 6.72 -11.51 -5.35
C VAL A 1067 6.61 -13.01 -5.61
N VAL A 1068 6.58 -13.43 -6.89
CA VAL A 1068 6.37 -14.85 -7.24
C VAL A 1068 7.56 -15.72 -6.84
N GLU A 1069 8.79 -15.23 -6.94
CA GLU A 1069 9.97 -15.99 -6.51
C GLU A 1069 9.91 -16.30 -5.01
N THR A 1070 9.48 -15.33 -4.19
CA THR A 1070 9.22 -15.57 -2.75
C THR A 1070 8.12 -16.60 -2.53
N VAL A 1071 7.04 -16.56 -3.33
CA VAL A 1071 5.94 -17.55 -3.25
C VAL A 1071 6.46 -18.96 -3.57
N LEU A 1072 7.27 -19.11 -4.61
CA LEU A 1072 7.83 -20.39 -5.05
C LEU A 1072 8.91 -20.92 -4.09
N GLU A 1073 9.69 -20.03 -3.47
CA GLU A 1073 10.69 -20.37 -2.44
C GLU A 1073 10.02 -20.96 -1.19
N LEU A 1074 8.86 -20.44 -0.82
CA LEU A 1074 8.17 -20.79 0.44
C LEU A 1074 7.14 -21.91 0.32
N GLN A 1075 6.83 -22.41 -0.87
CA GLN A 1075 5.94 -23.56 -1.04
C GLN A 1075 6.59 -24.85 -0.53
N ASP A 1076 5.84 -25.67 0.19
CA ASP A 1076 6.25 -27.00 0.65
C ASP A 1076 6.29 -27.98 -0.53
N LYS A 1077 7.51 -28.28 -1.01
CA LYS A 1077 7.76 -29.24 -2.11
C LYS A 1077 8.03 -30.66 -1.62
N LEU A 1078 8.24 -30.83 -0.31
CA LEU A 1078 8.44 -32.10 0.36
C LEU A 1078 7.32 -32.33 1.39
N PRO A 1079 6.92 -33.58 1.65
CA PRO A 1079 6.01 -33.92 2.74
C PRO A 1079 6.49 -33.37 4.09
N ARG A 1080 5.64 -32.56 4.74
CA ARG A 1080 5.87 -31.99 6.06
C ARG A 1080 5.06 -32.74 7.11
N PRO A 1081 5.69 -33.47 8.06
CA PRO A 1081 4.97 -34.21 9.08
C PRO A 1081 4.00 -33.33 9.88
N LEU A 1082 2.81 -33.87 10.15
CA LEU A 1082 1.84 -33.23 11.03
C LEU A 1082 2.25 -33.41 12.51
N PRO A 1083 2.03 -32.39 13.36
CA PRO A 1083 2.13 -32.57 14.80
C PRO A 1083 1.19 -33.67 15.30
N GLU A 1084 1.59 -34.42 16.34
CA GLU A 1084 0.81 -35.54 16.88
C GLU A 1084 -0.63 -35.13 17.26
N HIS A 1085 -0.79 -33.94 17.88
CA HIS A 1085 -2.10 -33.40 18.24
C HIS A 1085 -2.98 -33.02 17.04
N GLN A 1086 -2.43 -33.00 15.83
CA GLN A 1086 -3.13 -32.69 14.57
C GLN A 1086 -3.43 -33.92 13.71
N LEU A 1087 -2.83 -35.09 14.00
CA LEU A 1087 -2.91 -36.27 13.14
C LEU A 1087 -4.35 -36.74 12.90
N GLY A 1088 -5.06 -37.10 13.97
CA GLY A 1088 -6.42 -37.70 13.85
C GLY A 1088 -6.46 -38.81 12.78
N ASP A 1089 -7.51 -38.81 11.96
CA ASP A 1089 -7.67 -39.73 10.80
C ASP A 1089 -7.07 -39.18 9.48
N ARG A 1090 -6.24 -38.13 9.55
CA ARG A 1090 -5.71 -37.43 8.37
C ARG A 1090 -4.45 -38.12 7.83
N LYS A 1091 -4.04 -37.74 6.63
CA LYS A 1091 -2.67 -38.03 6.14
C LYS A 1091 -1.65 -37.51 7.17
N PRO A 1092 -0.57 -38.26 7.47
CA PRO A 1092 0.37 -37.88 8.52
C PRO A 1092 1.30 -36.71 8.14
N TYR A 1093 1.07 -36.05 7.01
CA TYR A 1093 1.86 -34.94 6.51
C TYR A 1093 1.02 -33.96 5.67
N GLN A 1094 1.52 -32.74 5.52
CA GLN A 1094 1.05 -31.70 4.60
C GLN A 1094 2.03 -31.56 3.43
N GLU A 1095 1.54 -31.29 2.23
CA GLU A 1095 2.37 -31.17 1.02
C GLU A 1095 1.75 -30.16 0.05
N GLY A 1096 2.56 -29.40 -0.68
CA GLY A 1096 2.13 -28.48 -1.73
C GLY A 1096 1.61 -27.13 -1.26
N GLY A 1097 1.47 -26.91 0.05
CA GLY A 1097 0.98 -25.67 0.65
C GLY A 1097 2.06 -24.69 1.08
N TRP A 1098 1.65 -23.68 1.85
CA TRP A 1098 2.53 -22.71 2.52
C TRP A 1098 2.33 -22.80 4.04
N VAL A 1099 2.63 -23.97 4.61
CA VAL A 1099 2.25 -24.30 6.00
C VAL A 1099 2.89 -23.32 6.98
N ARG A 1100 2.09 -22.84 7.94
CA ARG A 1100 2.52 -21.94 9.01
C ARG A 1100 1.83 -22.24 10.33
N ALA A 1101 2.32 -21.65 11.42
CA ALA A 1101 1.56 -21.61 12.67
C ALA A 1101 0.29 -20.77 12.48
N MET A 1102 -0.88 -21.31 12.86
CA MET A 1102 -2.11 -20.52 12.82
C MET A 1102 -2.19 -19.57 14.02
N VAL A 1103 -2.61 -18.33 13.76
CA VAL A 1103 -2.78 -17.28 14.79
C VAL A 1103 -4.12 -17.41 15.52
N PRO A 1104 -4.29 -16.78 16.71
CA PRO A 1104 -5.56 -16.72 17.41
C PRO A 1104 -6.63 -16.11 16.49
N GLY A 1105 -7.81 -16.73 16.42
CA GLY A 1105 -8.87 -16.41 15.44
C GLY A 1105 -8.89 -17.30 14.18
N HIS A 1106 -7.78 -17.97 13.83
CA HIS A 1106 -7.76 -19.04 12.82
C HIS A 1106 -7.72 -20.44 13.45
N CYS A 1107 -7.20 -20.54 14.68
CA CYS A 1107 -7.22 -21.74 15.50
C CYS A 1107 -7.30 -21.33 16.97
N ASN A 1108 -8.27 -21.88 17.71
CA ASN A 1108 -8.46 -21.61 19.14
C ASN A 1108 -8.04 -22.79 20.03
N CYS A 1109 -7.45 -23.85 19.47
CA CYS A 1109 -6.96 -25.01 20.22
C CYS A 1109 -5.72 -24.65 21.06
N GLU A 1110 -5.61 -25.24 22.25
CA GLU A 1110 -4.42 -25.15 23.09
C GLU A 1110 -3.37 -26.19 22.63
N VAL A 1111 -2.18 -25.66 22.35
CA VAL A 1111 -1.31 -26.01 21.20
C VAL A 1111 -2.02 -25.85 19.86
N ARG A 1112 -1.54 -24.88 19.07
CA ARG A 1112 -2.20 -24.54 17.81
C ARG A 1112 -1.79 -25.45 16.68
N HIS A 1113 -2.75 -25.70 15.81
CA HIS A 1113 -2.57 -26.46 14.58
C HIS A 1113 -1.77 -25.64 13.55
N GLN A 1114 -1.09 -26.34 12.65
CA GLN A 1114 -0.35 -25.79 11.53
C GLN A 1114 -1.17 -25.88 10.23
N GLY A 1115 -1.08 -24.85 9.39
CA GLY A 1115 -1.78 -24.78 8.11
C GLY A 1115 -2.19 -23.35 7.76
N ASN A 1116 -3.33 -23.18 7.07
CA ASN A 1116 -3.81 -21.86 6.63
C ASN A 1116 -5.33 -21.72 6.69
N ALA A 1117 -5.80 -20.47 6.60
CA ALA A 1117 -7.18 -20.20 6.22
C ALA A 1117 -7.36 -20.46 4.72
N GLY A 1118 -8.38 -21.23 4.35
CA GLY A 1118 -8.55 -21.74 2.98
C GLY A 1118 -8.68 -20.61 1.95
N PHE A 1119 -9.43 -19.56 2.27
CA PHE A 1119 -9.63 -18.43 1.36
C PHE A 1119 -8.33 -17.66 1.06
N MET A 1120 -7.38 -17.62 2.00
CA MET A 1120 -6.11 -16.93 1.77
C MET A 1120 -5.25 -17.69 0.74
N ILE A 1121 -5.30 -19.02 0.78
CA ILE A 1121 -4.69 -19.87 -0.26
C ILE A 1121 -5.39 -19.64 -1.59
N ALA A 1122 -6.73 -19.62 -1.60
CA ALA A 1122 -7.48 -19.40 -2.82
C ALA A 1122 -7.13 -18.06 -3.51
N VAL A 1123 -7.00 -16.96 -2.74
CA VAL A 1123 -6.52 -15.65 -3.25
C VAL A 1123 -5.12 -15.77 -3.87
N LEU A 1124 -4.20 -16.52 -3.23
CA LEU A 1124 -2.86 -16.76 -3.78
C LEU A 1124 -2.92 -17.52 -5.11
N LEU A 1125 -3.75 -18.55 -5.21
CA LEU A 1125 -3.93 -19.30 -6.45
C LEU A 1125 -4.48 -18.40 -7.57
N SER A 1126 -5.44 -17.51 -7.27
CA SER A 1126 -5.90 -16.50 -8.22
C SER A 1126 -4.78 -15.56 -8.65
N GLY A 1127 -3.97 -15.02 -7.72
CA GLY A 1127 -2.83 -14.15 -8.09
C GLY A 1127 -1.77 -14.85 -8.94
N MET A 1128 -1.45 -16.11 -8.63
CA MET A 1128 -0.56 -16.92 -9.46
C MET A 1128 -1.17 -17.21 -10.84
N LYS A 1129 -2.49 -17.38 -10.95
CA LYS A 1129 -3.19 -17.54 -12.24
C LYS A 1129 -3.06 -16.26 -13.09
N TYR A 1130 -3.21 -15.07 -12.51
CA TYR A 1130 -2.95 -13.81 -13.21
C TYR A 1130 -1.51 -13.72 -13.73
N TYR A 1131 -0.53 -14.07 -12.90
CA TYR A 1131 0.88 -14.09 -13.30
C TYR A 1131 1.14 -15.09 -14.42
N HIS A 1132 0.60 -16.31 -14.33
CA HIS A 1132 0.72 -17.31 -15.37
C HIS A 1132 0.07 -16.85 -16.68
N ASP A 1133 -1.11 -16.24 -16.64
CA ASP A 1133 -1.81 -15.76 -17.85
C ASP A 1133 -0.99 -14.70 -18.63
N VAL A 1134 -0.13 -13.93 -17.96
CA VAL A 1134 0.74 -12.92 -18.63
C VAL A 1134 2.16 -13.41 -18.92
N THR A 1135 2.62 -14.53 -18.35
CA THR A 1135 4.01 -15.01 -18.49
C THR A 1135 4.15 -16.40 -19.11
N GLY A 1136 3.18 -17.29 -18.91
CA GLY A 1136 3.30 -18.71 -19.23
C GLY A 1136 4.33 -19.47 -18.39
N ASP A 1137 4.71 -18.99 -17.20
CA ASP A 1137 5.71 -19.65 -16.36
C ASP A 1137 5.21 -21.02 -15.84
N GLU A 1138 5.74 -22.10 -16.39
CA GLU A 1138 5.37 -23.48 -16.03
C GLU A 1138 5.66 -23.81 -14.55
N ARG A 1139 6.65 -23.15 -13.90
CA ARG A 1139 6.90 -23.34 -12.46
C ARG A 1139 5.70 -22.89 -11.62
N VAL A 1140 5.04 -21.83 -12.07
CA VAL A 1140 3.85 -21.25 -11.41
C VAL A 1140 2.62 -22.13 -11.64
N LYS A 1141 2.44 -22.68 -12.84
CA LYS A 1141 1.41 -23.69 -13.13
C LYS A 1141 1.52 -24.89 -12.19
N GLU A 1142 2.72 -25.47 -12.06
CA GLU A 1142 2.97 -26.60 -11.15
C GLU A 1142 2.72 -26.20 -9.68
N SER A 1143 3.07 -24.97 -9.29
CA SER A 1143 2.75 -24.44 -7.97
C SER A 1143 1.25 -24.32 -7.70
N ILE A 1144 0.47 -23.86 -8.68
CA ILE A 1144 -1.00 -23.77 -8.58
C ILE A 1144 -1.61 -25.16 -8.39
N ILE A 1145 -1.18 -26.16 -9.16
CA ILE A 1145 -1.69 -27.53 -9.08
C ILE A 1145 -1.44 -28.11 -7.68
N ARG A 1146 -0.21 -28.01 -7.16
CA ARG A 1146 0.12 -28.43 -5.79
C ARG A 1146 -0.69 -27.68 -4.73
N GLY A 1147 -0.83 -26.37 -4.88
CA GLY A 1147 -1.59 -25.54 -3.94
C GLY A 1147 -3.10 -25.85 -3.94
N ALA A 1148 -3.67 -26.20 -5.10
CA ALA A 1148 -5.05 -26.65 -5.21
C ALA A 1148 -5.26 -28.01 -4.52
N HIS A 1149 -4.34 -28.97 -4.69
CA HIS A 1149 -4.39 -30.24 -3.95
C HIS A 1149 -4.29 -30.03 -2.44
N TYR A 1150 -3.35 -29.19 -1.98
CA TYR A 1150 -3.22 -28.82 -0.58
C TYR A 1150 -4.52 -28.22 -0.03
N LEU A 1151 -5.16 -27.31 -0.77
CA LEU A 1151 -6.42 -26.69 -0.34
C LEU A 1151 -7.52 -27.74 -0.12
N LEU A 1152 -7.65 -28.71 -1.03
CA LEU A 1152 -8.58 -29.83 -0.88
C LEU A 1152 -8.22 -30.72 0.31
N ASP A 1153 -6.97 -31.20 0.37
CA ASP A 1153 -6.47 -32.09 1.42
C ASP A 1153 -6.65 -31.51 2.83
N GLU A 1154 -6.55 -30.18 2.96
CA GLU A 1154 -6.57 -29.50 4.26
C GLU A 1154 -7.93 -28.95 4.68
N THR A 1155 -8.83 -28.66 3.74
CA THR A 1155 -10.02 -27.87 4.04
C THR A 1155 -11.31 -28.32 3.37
N TYR A 1156 -11.27 -29.27 2.44
CA TYR A 1156 -12.47 -29.76 1.75
C TYR A 1156 -12.97 -31.08 2.35
N SER A 1157 -14.28 -31.31 2.30
CA SER A 1157 -14.90 -32.58 2.65
C SER A 1157 -15.87 -33.00 1.55
N ASP A 1158 -15.67 -34.21 1.02
CA ASP A 1158 -16.57 -34.86 0.07
C ASP A 1158 -17.96 -35.08 0.71
N GLU A 1159 -18.02 -35.48 1.98
CA GLU A 1159 -19.28 -35.70 2.70
C GLU A 1159 -20.09 -34.41 2.89
N ALA A 1160 -19.41 -33.32 3.26
CA ALA A 1160 -20.06 -32.03 3.45
C ALA A 1160 -20.32 -31.29 2.12
N MET A 1161 -19.69 -31.73 1.03
CA MET A 1161 -19.64 -31.05 -0.26
C MET A 1161 -19.26 -29.56 -0.11
N GLY A 1162 -18.19 -29.29 0.63
CA GLY A 1162 -17.80 -27.92 0.93
C GLY A 1162 -16.59 -27.80 1.84
N PHE A 1163 -16.29 -26.56 2.25
CA PHE A 1163 -15.04 -26.21 2.91
C PHE A 1163 -15.25 -25.83 4.38
N ARG A 1164 -14.25 -26.14 5.21
CA ARG A 1164 -14.07 -25.50 6.52
C ARG A 1164 -13.18 -24.26 6.38
N TYR A 1165 -13.26 -23.34 7.35
CA TYR A 1165 -12.58 -22.05 7.27
C TYR A 1165 -11.04 -22.15 7.25
N THR A 1166 -10.45 -23.07 8.00
CA THR A 1166 -9.00 -23.26 8.12
C THR A 1166 -8.59 -24.73 8.13
N SER A 1167 -7.28 -25.02 8.04
CA SER A 1167 -6.70 -26.36 8.23
C SER A 1167 -6.96 -26.98 9.63
N CYS A 1168 -7.54 -26.22 10.56
CA CYS A 1168 -7.82 -26.68 11.92
C CYS A 1168 -8.89 -27.80 11.91
N PRO A 1169 -8.60 -29.00 12.43
CA PRO A 1169 -9.56 -30.10 12.48
C PRO A 1169 -10.78 -29.82 13.36
N ALA A 1170 -10.69 -28.88 14.31
CA ALA A 1170 -11.82 -28.48 15.15
C ALA A 1170 -12.83 -27.56 14.44
N GLY A 1171 -12.53 -27.06 13.23
CA GLY A 1171 -13.44 -26.23 12.45
C GLY A 1171 -14.54 -27.04 11.78
N SER A 1172 -15.75 -26.48 11.70
CA SER A 1172 -16.86 -27.09 10.97
C SER A 1172 -16.77 -26.84 9.46
N TYR A 1173 -17.18 -27.84 8.68
CA TYR A 1173 -17.41 -27.69 7.25
C TYR A 1173 -18.73 -26.96 6.98
N ARG A 1174 -18.76 -26.15 5.93
CA ARG A 1174 -19.97 -25.55 5.39
C ARG A 1174 -20.21 -26.12 4.00
N THR A 1175 -21.43 -26.59 3.74
CA THR A 1175 -21.84 -27.04 2.42
C THR A 1175 -21.82 -25.89 1.43
N GLY A 1176 -21.37 -26.18 0.21
CA GLY A 1176 -21.22 -25.21 -0.85
C GLY A 1176 -19.87 -24.49 -0.83
N THR A 1177 -19.56 -23.79 -1.93
CA THR A 1177 -18.35 -22.96 -2.02
C THR A 1177 -18.56 -21.74 -2.91
N THR A 1178 -17.68 -20.75 -2.78
CA THR A 1178 -17.73 -19.52 -3.57
C THR A 1178 -16.74 -19.59 -4.76
N PRO A 1179 -16.95 -18.77 -5.79
CA PRO A 1179 -16.01 -18.65 -6.91
C PRO A 1179 -14.58 -18.29 -6.49
N LEU A 1180 -14.41 -17.51 -5.41
CA LEU A 1180 -13.09 -17.22 -4.83
C LEU A 1180 -12.34 -18.51 -4.50
N MET A 1181 -12.99 -19.44 -3.80
CA MET A 1181 -12.38 -20.72 -3.41
C MET A 1181 -12.14 -21.62 -4.62
N ALA A 1182 -12.96 -21.50 -5.66
CA ALA A 1182 -12.97 -22.39 -6.81
C ALA A 1182 -12.01 -21.97 -7.93
N GLU A 1183 -11.56 -20.71 -8.01
CA GLU A 1183 -10.82 -20.24 -9.19
C GLU A 1183 -9.52 -21.00 -9.47
N GLY A 1184 -8.67 -21.17 -8.45
CA GLY A 1184 -7.44 -21.97 -8.59
C GLY A 1184 -7.73 -23.44 -8.88
N ILE A 1185 -8.83 -23.98 -8.32
CA ILE A 1185 -9.26 -25.38 -8.50
C ILE A 1185 -9.75 -25.61 -9.94
N ALA A 1186 -10.53 -24.69 -10.49
CA ALA A 1186 -11.03 -24.75 -11.86
C ALA A 1186 -9.88 -24.74 -12.86
N ARG A 1187 -8.88 -23.87 -12.64
CA ARG A 1187 -7.69 -23.83 -13.49
C ARG A 1187 -6.83 -25.09 -13.35
N ALA A 1188 -6.63 -25.60 -12.14
CA ALA A 1188 -5.92 -26.86 -11.92
C ALA A 1188 -6.63 -28.02 -12.63
N TYR A 1189 -7.95 -28.15 -12.51
CA TYR A 1189 -8.74 -29.14 -13.23
C TYR A 1189 -8.59 -29.02 -14.75
N LEU A 1190 -8.61 -27.79 -15.29
CA LEU A 1190 -8.45 -27.57 -16.72
C LEU A 1190 -7.14 -28.19 -17.25
N TRP A 1191 -6.06 -28.08 -16.48
CA TRP A 1191 -4.74 -28.63 -16.83
C TRP A 1191 -4.58 -30.13 -16.55
N THR A 1192 -5.09 -30.62 -15.43
CA THR A 1192 -4.80 -32.00 -14.97
C THR A 1192 -5.90 -33.00 -15.28
N LYS A 1193 -7.15 -32.53 -15.43
CA LYS A 1193 -8.37 -33.35 -15.48
C LYS A 1193 -8.53 -34.26 -14.26
N ASP A 1194 -7.96 -33.90 -13.11
CA ASP A 1194 -8.10 -34.66 -11.87
C ASP A 1194 -9.54 -34.58 -11.32
N ASP A 1195 -10.16 -35.75 -11.16
CA ASP A 1195 -11.54 -35.90 -10.70
C ASP A 1195 -11.79 -35.37 -9.27
N ARG A 1196 -10.75 -35.22 -8.44
CA ARG A 1196 -10.86 -34.57 -7.12
C ARG A 1196 -11.27 -33.10 -7.27
N PHE A 1197 -10.69 -32.40 -8.22
CA PHE A 1197 -11.05 -31.00 -8.50
C PHE A 1197 -12.43 -30.92 -9.14
N ARG A 1198 -12.72 -31.83 -10.09
CA ARG A 1198 -14.03 -31.89 -10.75
C ARG A 1198 -15.17 -31.94 -9.75
N ARG A 1199 -15.08 -32.80 -8.73
CA ARG A 1199 -16.10 -32.94 -7.68
C ARG A 1199 -16.39 -31.62 -6.95
N VAL A 1200 -15.37 -30.84 -6.61
CA VAL A 1200 -15.58 -29.51 -6.01
C VAL A 1200 -16.40 -28.61 -6.96
N LEU A 1201 -16.07 -28.62 -8.25
CA LEU A 1201 -16.68 -27.78 -9.26
C LEU A 1201 -18.12 -28.20 -9.60
N THR A 1202 -18.43 -29.50 -9.54
CA THR A 1202 -19.75 -30.05 -9.89
C THR A 1202 -20.68 -30.24 -8.69
N GLU A 1203 -20.14 -30.41 -7.48
CA GLU A 1203 -20.93 -30.71 -6.28
C GLU A 1203 -20.99 -29.52 -5.32
N ALA A 1204 -19.84 -28.91 -4.99
CA ALA A 1204 -19.80 -27.82 -4.01
C ALA A 1204 -20.14 -26.45 -4.61
N LEU A 1205 -19.60 -26.12 -5.78
CA LEU A 1205 -19.79 -24.79 -6.38
C LEU A 1205 -21.27 -24.47 -6.69
N PRO A 1206 -22.08 -25.38 -7.27
CA PRO A 1206 -23.50 -25.11 -7.50
C PRO A 1206 -24.28 -24.84 -6.20
N ARG A 1207 -23.92 -25.49 -5.09
CA ARG A 1207 -24.57 -25.34 -3.78
C ARG A 1207 -24.26 -23.99 -3.11
N GLY A 1208 -23.16 -23.35 -3.48
CA GLY A 1208 -22.82 -21.99 -3.03
C GLY A 1208 -23.24 -20.89 -4.01
N ALA A 1209 -23.95 -21.25 -5.08
CA ALA A 1209 -24.39 -20.29 -6.08
C ALA A 1209 -25.43 -19.31 -5.50
N GLY A 1210 -25.33 -18.03 -5.85
CA GLY A 1210 -26.31 -17.02 -5.45
C GLY A 1210 -25.73 -15.69 -5.01
N GLY A 1211 -24.48 -15.66 -4.53
CA GLY A 1211 -23.81 -14.43 -4.08
C GLY A 1211 -24.57 -13.66 -3.00
N SER A 1212 -24.17 -12.42 -2.74
CA SER A 1212 -24.95 -11.44 -1.96
C SER A 1212 -25.35 -10.28 -2.86
N SER A 1213 -26.41 -9.57 -2.50
CA SER A 1213 -26.90 -8.42 -3.27
C SER A 1213 -26.19 -7.10 -2.95
N TYR A 1214 -25.36 -7.04 -1.90
CA TYR A 1214 -24.71 -5.81 -1.47
C TYR A 1214 -23.42 -6.09 -0.69
N GLY A 1215 -22.53 -5.10 -0.68
CA GLY A 1215 -21.27 -5.12 0.06
C GLY A 1215 -20.26 -6.19 -0.37
N LYS A 1216 -19.28 -6.48 0.49
CA LYS A 1216 -18.18 -7.42 0.18
C LYS A 1216 -18.60 -8.78 -0.37
N GLY A 1217 -19.78 -9.28 0.03
CA GLY A 1217 -20.31 -10.56 -0.47
C GLY A 1217 -20.69 -10.50 -1.95
N PHE A 1218 -21.17 -9.36 -2.42
CA PHE A 1218 -21.40 -9.09 -3.85
C PHE A 1218 -20.05 -9.02 -4.58
N SER A 1219 -19.16 -8.14 -4.13
CA SER A 1219 -17.88 -7.82 -4.78
C SER A 1219 -16.98 -9.05 -4.91
N MET A 1220 -16.77 -9.77 -3.81
CA MET A 1220 -15.95 -11.00 -3.79
C MET A 1220 -16.50 -12.07 -4.74
N TYR A 1221 -17.82 -12.27 -4.79
CA TYR A 1221 -18.43 -13.32 -5.60
C TYR A 1221 -18.32 -12.99 -7.09
N TYR A 1222 -18.76 -11.79 -7.49
CA TYR A 1222 -18.92 -11.41 -8.89
C TYR A 1222 -17.63 -10.96 -9.57
N ARG A 1223 -16.60 -10.54 -8.81
CA ARG A 1223 -15.28 -10.33 -9.41
C ARG A 1223 -14.59 -11.65 -9.81
N MET A 1224 -14.80 -12.72 -9.03
CA MET A 1224 -14.07 -13.98 -9.20
C MET A 1224 -14.79 -14.90 -10.19
N ALA A 1225 -16.12 -14.96 -10.14
CA ALA A 1225 -16.93 -15.87 -10.95
C ALA A 1225 -16.64 -15.84 -12.47
N PRO A 1226 -16.53 -14.67 -13.13
CA PRO A 1226 -16.29 -14.59 -14.58
C PRO A 1226 -15.13 -15.45 -15.11
N ARG A 1227 -14.02 -15.48 -14.37
CA ARG A 1227 -12.81 -16.24 -14.72
C ARG A 1227 -12.95 -17.73 -14.36
N VAL A 1228 -13.74 -18.07 -13.35
CA VAL A 1228 -14.10 -19.47 -13.03
C VAL A 1228 -14.97 -20.05 -14.14
N LEU A 1229 -16.02 -19.31 -14.54
CA LEU A 1229 -16.95 -19.74 -15.59
C LEU A 1229 -16.24 -19.96 -16.94
N ALA A 1230 -15.20 -19.18 -17.23
CA ALA A 1230 -14.34 -19.40 -18.40
C ALA A 1230 -13.64 -20.77 -18.35
N ASP A 1231 -12.99 -21.09 -17.23
CA ASP A 1231 -12.29 -22.36 -17.05
C ASP A 1231 -13.28 -23.54 -17.06
N LEU A 1232 -14.48 -23.39 -16.45
CA LEU A 1232 -15.53 -24.41 -16.49
C LEU A 1232 -16.03 -24.66 -17.91
N LYS A 1233 -16.30 -23.59 -18.67
CA LYS A 1233 -16.75 -23.68 -20.07
C LYS A 1233 -15.72 -24.40 -20.93
N GLU A 1234 -14.45 -24.04 -20.80
CA GLU A 1234 -13.35 -24.68 -21.52
C GLU A 1234 -13.17 -26.15 -21.11
N ALA A 1235 -13.45 -26.47 -19.84
CA ALA A 1235 -13.39 -27.83 -19.34
C ALA A 1235 -14.66 -28.67 -19.61
N GLY A 1236 -15.69 -28.09 -20.25
CA GLY A 1236 -16.96 -28.76 -20.53
C GLY A 1236 -17.82 -29.04 -19.28
N ILE A 1237 -17.68 -28.23 -18.23
CA ILE A 1237 -18.50 -28.30 -17.00
C ILE A 1237 -19.59 -27.24 -17.06
N GLU A 1238 -20.81 -27.65 -16.74
CA GLU A 1238 -21.99 -26.79 -16.60
C GLU A 1238 -22.36 -26.61 -15.12
N LEU A 1239 -23.02 -25.50 -14.77
CA LEU A 1239 -23.55 -25.20 -13.43
C LEU A 1239 -25.09 -25.11 -13.48
N LYS A 1240 -25.73 -26.27 -13.54
CA LYS A 1240 -27.19 -26.42 -13.54
C LYS A 1240 -27.68 -26.86 -12.15
N GLN A 1241 -28.95 -26.59 -11.83
CA GLN A 1241 -29.59 -27.27 -10.70
C GLN A 1241 -29.64 -28.77 -11.00
N GLU A 1242 -29.25 -29.62 -10.03
CA GLU A 1242 -29.53 -31.05 -10.15
C GLU A 1242 -31.06 -31.22 -10.24
N PRO A 1243 -31.58 -31.98 -11.22
CA PRO A 1243 -33.01 -32.18 -11.40
C PRO A 1243 -33.70 -32.88 -10.23
#